data_AF-A0A660PQ84-F1
#
_entry.id   AF-A0A660PQ84-F1
#
_cell.length_a   1.000
_cell.length_b   1.000
_cell.length_c   1.000
_cell.angle_alpha   90.00
_cell.angle_beta   90.00
_cell.angle_gamma   90.00
#
_symmetry.space_group_name_H-M   'P 1'
#
loop_
_entity.id
_entity.type
_entity.pdbx_description
1 polymer ?
#
loop_
_entity_poly.entity_id
_entity_poly.type
_entity_poly.pdbx_seq_one_letter_code
_entity_poly.pdbx_strand_id
1 'polypeptide(L)'
;MFILNLSAITPKKEMFLKNSMFYLKWTYCIITVLIIFLLVFNGTTAYATSLSPEILEQLKQSGELESYIESVKDARSRGMNQPAPSIALAEKVPGQAFSKSPDAVDTANVLVILVDFSDNPASGGGYAATKGDFDNLLFSKNEYDDSYSMTEFYLENSYGNFFIKGFVVGWYRMPETYAYYVDGQKGFGDYPQNAQRMAEDAILAADTDVDYSLFDSDGNGWCDGVFVVHAGPGYEATGNVNQVHSHAWSTSYTMHMDGINVSSYTMEPEESGGSGLTTMGVYAHEYGHFLGLPDLYDIDYSSSGVGDWSLMSGGSWNYGGRYPSFLDIWCKKEVGFLTLTNITTNMQDVAIPDVYYEPVAYRLWKDGIVGAQYFLIGNRSEGINDKGLPAEGLVICHVDENQSDNTVDWHRLVTFEQPDGNYELEYGSSSGNSGDVWPYNGLNHFDDLTEPNSSEYIVMENPSGPLRGVSTKTAVWNISEPDSIVYVSFDINYSRPSFQIQNYSFSDEIFGNNNGQAEEGETITFEFTLANAWATASNVTGTMTADNLSISFDIPNVNVGTITGEGGTGGNSATVDPIKFTIPADFAVCIDSFYLEVTSDISFQVDTFGLALNIGIPKVLVVDDDDGDNYGEYITNELYAKSMPFEVWDKFVSGSPTSTDLNNYETVIWLVGDARSNILSASDITALEGFMDNGGNLFMTGQSIIGQLDSSDPTFLANYLRAQYDQTIFYPAHTGQAGSPIGDGMKLIFSPQHNQTEMQTMSTTNGSVADFLISPGGVSGLSYNGTYKLFLMSFGFESISNDNTAQNYATRGELFGKIMTFFNGGVLSLNPLIDNIALENEIAVTNITNHTPTFAWSVSDTTGGSIVEYEVKVGTGNLCSNSDNQWYPAPFAGSDTSIVYAGLPLSDGGDYVFQVRVSNGTTWSDWTEQPFHMNTKPVMGDPLQPINDELVATATPSLGVLNGYDIENDNLTYNFEVYSDASLTSLVTSQAGVTGGSSSTFWMVDVALNEDMQYFWRSNLSDSYEYSDYASTQSFWVNAVNQLPLAFDLVLPADGDTVLTEYPQLIWNSSSDNDPNDVVLYTLWVSDDPAFGTYDEYTSLNDTVFNYPSALEFDLIKYWKVKAVDLSSGETWSTSSFAFHTESSGCCIGNRGNANNDPADDIGISDLTFVVDYLFSGGLTPVCIEEANFNGDSSEDIGISDITYMVDYLFNGGPAPEACN
;
A
#
# COMPACT_ATOMS: atom_id res chain seq x y z
N MET A 1 -7.70 69.44 -16.32
CA MET A 1 -6.95 70.71 -16.21
C MET A 1 -5.46 70.35 -16.25
N PHE A 2 -4.92 69.93 -17.39
CA PHE A 2 -4.31 70.69 -18.50
C PHE A 2 -2.92 71.33 -18.19
N ILE A 3 -1.89 70.80 -18.90
CA ILE A 3 -0.56 71.34 -19.35
C ILE A 3 0.52 71.59 -18.26
N LEU A 4 1.81 71.21 -18.35
CA LEU A 4 2.84 71.18 -19.44
C LEU A 4 3.92 70.10 -19.17
N ASN A 5 4.25 69.21 -20.13
CA ASN A 5 5.28 69.32 -21.20
C ASN A 5 6.74 69.43 -20.66
N LEU A 6 7.79 68.77 -21.18
CA LEU A 6 8.05 68.08 -22.45
C LEU A 6 9.42 67.35 -22.34
N SER A 7 9.53 66.16 -22.94
CA SER A 7 10.68 65.59 -23.70
C SER A 7 12.12 65.57 -23.12
N ALA A 8 12.78 64.40 -23.13
CA ALA A 8 13.63 63.95 -24.26
C ALA A 8 14.80 63.02 -23.82
N ILE A 9 14.96 61.90 -24.54
CA ILE A 9 16.24 61.28 -24.97
C ILE A 9 17.05 60.45 -23.94
N THR A 10 16.97 59.11 -24.13
CA THR A 10 17.93 58.02 -23.80
C THR A 10 19.36 58.29 -24.32
N PRO A 11 20.48 57.55 -24.02
CA PRO A 11 20.59 56.17 -23.49
C PRO A 11 21.81 55.86 -22.56
N LYS A 12 21.90 54.57 -22.15
CA LYS A 12 23.11 53.71 -21.98
C LYS A 12 24.21 54.10 -20.96
N LYS A 13 24.48 53.23 -19.98
CA LYS A 13 25.59 52.23 -19.97
C LYS A 13 25.84 51.59 -18.59
N GLU A 14 26.12 50.30 -18.65
CA GLU A 14 26.73 49.43 -17.63
C GLU A 14 28.08 49.96 -17.10
N MET A 15 28.42 49.68 -15.82
CA MET A 15 29.59 48.86 -15.43
C MET A 15 29.75 48.75 -13.90
N PHE A 16 29.70 47.50 -13.41
CA PHE A 16 30.55 46.84 -12.39
C PHE A 16 31.11 47.58 -11.16
N LEU A 17 30.67 47.09 -9.98
CA LEU A 17 31.46 46.52 -8.86
C LEU A 17 32.72 47.27 -8.38
N LYS A 18 32.66 47.85 -7.16
CA LYS A 18 33.29 47.28 -5.94
C LYS A 18 33.17 48.20 -4.72
N ASN A 19 32.76 47.56 -3.63
CA ASN A 19 33.09 47.80 -2.22
C ASN A 19 32.62 49.07 -1.50
N SER A 20 31.91 48.77 -0.41
CA SER A 20 31.93 49.37 0.92
C SER A 20 30.82 50.36 1.29
N MET A 21 29.86 49.83 2.05
CA MET A 21 29.21 50.45 3.22
C MET A 21 28.39 49.32 3.91
N PHE A 22 28.98 48.43 4.72
CA PHE A 22 29.30 48.64 6.14
C PHE A 22 28.84 49.97 6.73
N TYR A 23 28.05 49.87 7.81
CA TYR A 23 27.40 50.94 8.61
C TYR A 23 26.06 51.46 8.09
N LEU A 24 24.98 50.71 8.36
CA LEU A 24 23.83 51.20 9.15
C LEU A 24 22.84 50.06 9.53
N LYS A 25 23.34 49.02 10.21
CA LYS A 25 22.57 48.33 11.25
C LYS A 25 22.82 49.12 12.55
N TRP A 26 21.83 49.21 13.44
CA TRP A 26 21.81 49.94 14.73
C TRP A 26 21.16 51.34 14.71
N THR A 27 19.83 51.39 14.63
CA THR A 27 18.96 52.23 15.51
C THR A 27 17.49 51.99 15.15
N TYR A 28 16.96 50.83 15.54
CA TYR A 28 15.53 50.57 15.84
C TYR A 28 15.41 49.33 16.77
N CYS A 29 16.43 49.13 17.60
CA CYS A 29 16.40 48.28 18.79
C CYS A 29 16.48 49.23 19.98
N ILE A 30 15.77 48.93 21.07
CA ILE A 30 15.55 49.77 22.27
C ILE A 30 14.27 50.62 22.16
N ILE A 31 13.12 49.93 22.27
CA ILE A 31 11.87 50.34 22.98
C ILE A 31 10.82 49.19 22.94
N THR A 32 11.09 48.06 22.29
CA THR A 32 10.20 46.88 22.28
C THR A 32 10.61 45.73 23.22
N VAL A 33 11.69 45.88 24.00
CA VAL A 33 12.29 44.78 24.80
C VAL A 33 11.80 44.76 26.28
N LEU A 34 10.63 45.35 26.58
CA LEU A 34 10.08 45.33 27.95
C LEU A 34 8.58 45.01 28.02
N ILE A 35 7.98 44.53 26.91
CA ILE A 35 6.61 43.96 26.88
C ILE A 35 6.64 42.49 26.39
N ILE A 36 7.82 41.94 26.08
CA ILE A 36 8.02 40.53 25.74
C ILE A 36 8.59 39.83 26.97
N PHE A 37 7.75 39.58 27.97
CA PHE A 37 8.01 38.57 29.02
C PHE A 37 6.71 38.10 29.70
N LEU A 38 5.56 38.17 29.00
CA LEU A 38 4.27 37.73 29.56
C LEU A 38 3.30 37.07 28.57
N LEU A 39 3.74 36.68 27.37
CA LEU A 39 2.94 35.89 26.42
C LEU A 39 3.89 35.02 25.61
N VAL A 40 4.32 33.90 26.19
CA VAL A 40 4.77 32.72 25.45
C VAL A 40 3.86 31.60 25.93
N PHE A 41 2.68 31.50 25.31
CA PHE A 41 1.96 30.25 25.18
C PHE A 41 2.02 29.95 23.69
N ASN A 42 2.74 28.89 23.32
CA ASN A 42 2.54 28.25 22.03
C ASN A 42 1.10 27.73 22.06
N GLY A 43 0.19 28.41 21.36
CA GLY A 43 -1.16 27.91 21.16
C GLY A 43 -1.10 26.85 20.08
N THR A 44 -1.09 25.59 20.48
CA THR A 44 -1.51 24.49 19.60
C THR A 44 -3.04 24.55 19.51
N THR A 45 -3.56 24.59 18.30
CA THR A 45 -5.00 24.57 18.03
C THR A 45 -5.47 23.13 18.02
N ALA A 46 -6.54 22.81 18.75
CA ALA A 46 -7.25 21.54 18.66
C ALA A 46 -8.76 21.81 18.73
N TYR A 47 -9.58 20.83 18.33
CA TYR A 47 -10.86 21.00 17.62
C TYR A 47 -11.88 19.86 17.99
N ALA A 48 -13.12 19.79 17.49
CA ALA A 48 -14.27 19.02 18.11
C ALA A 48 -14.56 17.71 17.35
N THR A 49 -15.36 16.75 17.84
CA THR A 49 -15.77 15.60 17.00
C THR A 49 -16.45 16.00 15.66
N SER A 50 -16.13 15.27 14.59
CA SER A 50 -16.71 15.46 13.24
C SER A 50 -18.20 15.08 13.18
N LEU A 51 -18.94 15.66 12.22
CA LEU A 51 -20.32 15.23 11.93
C LEU A 51 -20.33 13.81 11.40
N SER A 52 -21.34 13.02 11.80
CA SER A 52 -21.59 11.74 11.13
C SER A 52 -21.83 11.96 9.62
N PRO A 53 -21.43 11.02 8.75
CA PRO A 53 -21.59 11.13 7.30
C PRO A 53 -23.03 11.47 6.88
N GLU A 54 -24.02 10.87 7.53
CA GLU A 54 -25.44 11.10 7.25
C GLU A 54 -25.87 12.54 7.56
N ILE A 55 -25.42 13.10 8.69
CA ILE A 55 -25.78 14.46 9.10
C ILE A 55 -25.03 15.49 8.26
N LEU A 56 -23.78 15.25 7.89
CA LEU A 56 -23.05 16.12 6.97
C LEU A 56 -23.79 16.26 5.64
N GLU A 57 -24.20 15.13 5.05
CA GLU A 57 -24.95 15.12 3.80
C GLU A 57 -26.33 15.78 3.95
N GLN A 58 -27.02 15.55 5.07
CA GLN A 58 -28.28 16.23 5.37
C GLN A 58 -28.12 17.76 5.44
N LEU A 59 -27.08 18.27 6.10
CA LEU A 59 -26.82 19.71 6.21
C LEU A 59 -26.40 20.35 4.89
N LYS A 60 -25.64 19.62 4.05
CA LYS A 60 -25.33 20.02 2.67
C LYS A 60 -26.62 20.18 1.86
N GLN A 61 -27.54 19.21 1.96
CA GLN A 61 -28.81 19.23 1.25
C GLN A 61 -29.79 20.29 1.76
N SER A 62 -29.82 20.55 3.07
CA SER A 62 -30.70 21.58 3.66
C SER A 62 -30.15 23.01 3.48
N GLY A 63 -28.87 23.16 3.16
CA GLY A 63 -28.17 24.45 3.07
C GLY A 63 -27.85 25.06 4.44
N GLU A 64 -27.82 24.24 5.50
CA GLU A 64 -27.58 24.67 6.88
C GLU A 64 -26.12 24.44 7.33
N LEU A 65 -25.29 23.79 6.50
CA LEU A 65 -23.89 23.49 6.80
C LEU A 65 -23.08 24.76 7.15
N GLU A 66 -23.22 25.84 6.37
CA GLU A 66 -22.51 27.10 6.63
C GLU A 66 -22.82 27.67 8.02
N SER A 67 -24.09 27.62 8.44
CA SER A 67 -24.49 28.09 9.77
C SER A 67 -23.94 27.21 10.89
N TYR A 68 -23.75 25.92 10.64
CA TYR A 68 -23.06 25.02 11.57
C TYR A 68 -21.58 25.39 11.66
N ILE A 69 -20.89 25.53 10.52
CA ILE A 69 -19.47 25.90 10.43
C ILE A 69 -19.20 27.21 11.17
N GLU A 70 -19.99 28.26 10.92
CA GLU A 70 -19.84 29.54 11.62
C GLU A 70 -19.97 29.38 13.14
N SER A 71 -20.90 28.55 13.62
CA SER A 71 -21.09 28.32 15.05
C SER A 71 -19.93 27.56 15.69
N VAL A 72 -19.30 26.63 14.97
CA VAL A 72 -18.11 25.90 15.42
C VAL A 72 -16.89 26.82 15.44
N LYS A 73 -16.68 27.63 14.39
CA LYS A 73 -15.61 28.64 14.31
C LYS A 73 -15.71 29.66 15.46
N ASP A 74 -16.91 30.15 15.78
CA ASP A 74 -17.14 31.05 16.92
C ASP A 74 -16.80 30.39 18.26
N ALA A 75 -17.33 29.19 18.51
CA ALA A 75 -17.05 28.43 19.73
C ALA A 75 -15.55 28.18 19.96
N ARG A 76 -14.83 27.81 18.91
CA ARG A 76 -13.38 27.60 18.94
C ARG A 76 -12.61 28.89 19.24
N SER A 77 -13.08 30.03 18.73
CA SER A 77 -12.52 31.34 19.08
C SER A 77 -12.64 31.67 20.58
N ARG A 78 -13.58 31.02 21.29
CA ARG A 78 -13.79 31.09 22.74
C ARG A 78 -13.10 29.96 23.52
N GLY A 79 -12.26 29.18 22.86
CA GLY A 79 -11.40 28.17 23.49
C GLY A 79 -11.97 26.76 23.53
N MET A 80 -13.04 26.46 22.77
CA MET A 80 -13.50 25.09 22.60
C MET A 80 -12.41 24.25 21.92
N ASN A 81 -12.22 23.06 22.47
CA ASN A 81 -11.25 22.03 22.10
C ASN A 81 -9.78 22.44 22.14
N GLN A 82 -9.45 23.52 22.85
CA GLN A 82 -8.06 23.83 23.11
C GLN A 82 -7.41 22.71 23.94
N PRO A 83 -6.12 22.41 23.73
CA PRO A 83 -5.40 21.40 24.50
C PRO A 83 -5.55 21.67 26.00
N ALA A 84 -5.83 20.62 26.76
CA ALA A 84 -6.00 20.72 28.19
C ALA A 84 -4.68 21.18 28.86
N PRO A 85 -4.70 22.12 29.83
CA PRO A 85 -3.51 22.45 30.62
C PRO A 85 -3.07 21.31 31.56
N SER A 86 -3.82 20.19 31.60
CA SER A 86 -3.78 19.18 32.64
C SER A 86 -3.00 17.90 32.30
N ILE A 87 -2.81 17.53 31.03
CA ILE A 87 -1.89 16.44 30.69
C ILE A 87 -0.60 17.08 30.20
N ALA A 88 0.35 17.25 31.12
CA ALA A 88 1.66 17.74 30.78
C ALA A 88 2.48 16.61 30.14
N LEU A 89 2.24 16.35 28.86
CA LEU A 89 3.34 15.95 27.97
C LEU A 89 4.47 17.00 27.99
N ALA A 90 4.32 18.17 28.63
CA ALA A 90 5.36 19.18 28.77
C ALA A 90 6.67 18.69 29.43
N GLU A 91 6.70 17.58 30.18
CA GLU A 91 7.96 16.93 30.59
C GLU A 91 8.46 15.84 29.61
N LYS A 92 7.60 15.36 28.70
CA LYS A 92 7.94 14.42 27.62
C LYS A 92 8.12 15.18 26.29
N VAL A 93 9.35 15.34 25.82
CA VAL A 93 9.61 15.94 24.50
C VAL A 93 8.80 15.16 23.44
N PRO A 94 8.12 15.80 22.45
CA PRO A 94 7.44 15.06 21.38
C PRO A 94 8.33 13.95 20.80
N GLY A 95 7.84 12.71 20.78
CA GLY A 95 8.63 11.52 20.44
C GLY A 95 9.40 10.85 21.60
N GLN A 96 9.19 11.26 22.85
CA GLN A 96 9.70 10.58 24.04
C GLN A 96 8.70 9.49 24.46
N ALA A 97 9.07 8.22 24.24
CA ALA A 97 8.25 7.06 24.58
C ALA A 97 7.74 7.07 26.03
N PHE A 98 6.54 6.51 26.23
CA PHE A 98 6.05 6.08 27.56
C PHE A 98 7.08 5.11 28.21
N SER A 99 7.07 5.02 29.54
CA SER A 99 8.23 4.66 30.38
C SER A 99 9.19 3.56 29.85
N LYS A 100 10.50 3.74 30.01
CA LYS A 100 11.59 2.81 29.64
C LYS A 100 11.69 1.53 30.51
N SER A 101 10.73 1.27 31.39
CA SER A 101 10.72 0.07 32.23
C SER A 101 9.83 -0.98 31.58
N PRO A 102 10.36 -2.15 31.16
CA PRO A 102 9.58 -3.24 30.55
C PRO A 102 8.38 -3.71 31.39
N ASP A 103 8.36 -3.35 32.68
CA ASP A 103 7.38 -3.82 33.67
C ASP A 103 6.36 -2.74 34.11
N ALA A 104 6.37 -1.52 33.53
CA ALA A 104 5.49 -0.43 33.98
C ALA A 104 4.66 0.17 32.82
N VAL A 105 3.37 -0.14 32.81
CA VAL A 105 2.36 0.45 31.92
C VAL A 105 1.93 1.81 32.46
N ASP A 106 2.01 2.86 31.66
CA ASP A 106 1.57 4.20 32.06
C ASP A 106 0.03 4.18 32.17
N THR A 107 -0.50 4.36 33.38
CA THR A 107 -1.95 4.26 33.68
C THR A 107 -2.56 5.65 33.87
N ALA A 108 -3.57 5.99 33.06
CA ALA A 108 -4.34 7.21 33.20
C ALA A 108 -5.69 6.93 33.87
N ASN A 109 -6.01 7.66 34.94
CA ASN A 109 -7.33 7.58 35.57
C ASN A 109 -8.30 8.54 34.89
N VAL A 110 -9.46 8.05 34.47
CA VAL A 110 -10.46 8.82 33.73
C VAL A 110 -11.79 8.85 34.48
N LEU A 111 -12.31 10.05 34.74
CA LEU A 111 -13.59 10.24 35.41
C LEU A 111 -14.71 10.42 34.38
N VAL A 112 -15.80 9.66 34.54
CA VAL A 112 -17.03 9.81 33.74
C VAL A 112 -18.20 10.17 34.65
N ILE A 113 -18.77 11.35 34.44
CA ILE A 113 -19.90 11.88 35.21
C ILE A 113 -21.17 11.81 34.35
N LEU A 114 -22.10 10.93 34.72
CA LEU A 114 -23.40 10.83 34.05
C LEU A 114 -24.37 11.86 34.63
N VAL A 115 -24.99 12.69 33.78
CA VAL A 115 -25.90 13.77 34.20
C VAL A 115 -27.24 13.77 33.46
N ASP A 116 -28.32 13.93 34.23
CA ASP A 116 -29.68 14.00 33.69
C ASP A 116 -30.42 15.29 34.11
N PHE A 117 -31.58 15.54 33.49
CA PHE A 117 -32.27 16.82 33.61
C PHE A 117 -33.74 16.65 33.97
N SER A 118 -34.36 17.72 34.46
CA SER A 118 -35.79 17.70 34.84
C SER A 118 -36.74 17.56 33.66
N ASP A 119 -36.33 18.08 32.49
CA ASP A 119 -37.01 18.03 31.19
C ASP A 119 -36.45 16.96 30.25
N ASN A 120 -35.27 16.40 30.54
CA ASN A 120 -34.64 15.31 29.82
C ASN A 120 -34.01 14.30 30.80
N PRO A 121 -34.82 13.47 31.49
CA PRO A 121 -34.30 12.51 32.48
C PRO A 121 -33.67 11.30 31.78
N ALA A 122 -32.67 10.67 32.40
CA ALA A 122 -31.99 9.48 31.84
C ALA A 122 -32.93 8.28 31.61
N SER A 123 -34.04 8.21 32.35
CA SER A 123 -35.08 7.21 32.12
C SER A 123 -36.07 7.56 30.99
N GLY A 124 -35.93 8.73 30.37
CA GLY A 124 -36.89 9.33 29.43
C GLY A 124 -36.48 9.27 27.96
N GLY A 125 -35.25 8.87 27.67
CA GLY A 125 -34.70 8.74 26.32
C GLY A 125 -35.14 7.47 25.57
N GLY A 126 -34.61 7.28 24.37
CA GLY A 126 -34.81 6.06 23.57
C GLY A 126 -34.05 4.85 24.12
N TYR A 127 -33.00 5.09 24.90
CA TYR A 127 -32.19 4.08 25.59
C TYR A 127 -31.82 4.58 26.98
N ALA A 128 -32.21 3.85 28.03
CA ALA A 128 -31.92 4.23 29.41
C ALA A 128 -30.63 3.56 29.88
N ALA A 129 -29.49 4.22 29.64
CA ALA A 129 -28.18 3.65 29.94
C ALA A 129 -27.92 3.59 31.45
N THR A 130 -27.28 2.51 31.86
CA THR A 130 -26.79 2.29 33.21
C THR A 130 -25.31 2.65 33.29
N LYS A 131 -24.79 2.84 34.50
CA LYS A 131 -23.35 2.99 34.72
C LYS A 131 -22.54 1.81 34.16
N GLY A 132 -23.09 0.59 34.25
CA GLY A 132 -22.43 -0.60 33.73
C GLY A 132 -22.36 -0.62 32.20
N ASP A 133 -23.29 0.05 31.50
CA ASP A 133 -23.22 0.16 30.04
C ASP A 133 -22.02 1.02 29.62
N PHE A 134 -21.77 2.14 30.30
CA PHE A 134 -20.59 2.97 30.04
C PHE A 134 -19.29 2.33 30.54
N ASP A 135 -19.32 1.65 31.68
CA ASP A 135 -18.18 0.89 32.19
C ASP A 135 -17.74 -0.18 31.18
N ASN A 136 -18.70 -0.89 30.59
CA ASN A 136 -18.45 -1.85 29.52
C ASN A 136 -17.98 -1.18 28.23
N LEU A 137 -18.63 -0.10 27.78
CA LEU A 137 -18.29 0.58 26.53
C LEU A 137 -16.87 1.17 26.56
N LEU A 138 -16.46 1.72 27.71
CA LEU A 138 -15.24 2.52 27.82
C LEU A 138 -14.09 1.75 28.47
N PHE A 139 -14.36 0.85 29.43
CA PHE A 139 -13.33 0.36 30.34
C PHE A 139 -13.26 -1.17 30.51
N SER A 140 -14.10 -1.96 29.81
CA SER A 140 -14.02 -3.42 29.91
C SER A 140 -12.71 -3.99 29.35
N LYS A 141 -12.30 -5.14 29.90
CA LYS A 141 -11.27 -6.01 29.32
C LYS A 141 -11.87 -7.40 29.12
N ASN A 142 -12.13 -7.82 27.89
CA ASN A 142 -12.45 -9.19 27.50
C ASN A 142 -13.28 -10.03 28.51
N GLU A 143 -14.41 -9.50 29.00
CA GLU A 143 -15.42 -10.32 29.71
C GLU A 143 -16.52 -10.82 28.77
N TYR A 144 -16.61 -10.31 27.53
CA TYR A 144 -17.59 -10.73 26.52
C TYR A 144 -16.98 -10.68 25.11
N ASP A 145 -17.19 -11.73 24.32
CA ASP A 145 -16.61 -12.03 22.98
C ASP A 145 -16.89 -10.98 21.87
N ASP A 146 -17.49 -9.83 22.22
CA ASP A 146 -17.91 -8.77 21.28
C ASP A 146 -17.68 -7.33 21.80
N SER A 147 -17.04 -7.13 22.98
CA SER A 147 -16.97 -5.82 23.64
C SER A 147 -15.62 -5.09 23.50
N TYR A 148 -15.25 -4.61 22.30
CA TYR A 148 -14.10 -3.71 22.11
C TYR A 148 -14.34 -2.36 22.80
N SER A 149 -13.53 -2.05 23.83
CA SER A 149 -13.67 -0.84 24.67
C SER A 149 -12.64 0.25 24.36
N MET A 150 -12.84 1.47 24.87
CA MET A 150 -11.85 2.56 24.74
C MET A 150 -10.51 2.20 25.41
N THR A 151 -10.56 1.50 26.54
CA THR A 151 -9.38 0.96 27.22
C THR A 151 -8.62 -0.03 26.35
N GLU A 152 -9.30 -0.95 25.66
CA GLU A 152 -8.66 -1.89 24.75
C GLU A 152 -8.10 -1.18 23.52
N PHE A 153 -8.85 -0.23 22.96
CA PHE A 153 -8.43 0.58 21.81
C PHE A 153 -7.11 1.30 22.06
N TYR A 154 -6.98 2.01 23.18
CA TYR A 154 -5.76 2.74 23.51
C TYR A 154 -4.61 1.83 23.97
N LEU A 155 -4.93 0.69 24.60
CA LEU A 155 -3.91 -0.31 24.96
C LEU A 155 -3.29 -0.92 23.71
N GLU A 156 -4.10 -1.20 22.69
CA GLU A 156 -3.64 -1.73 21.41
C GLU A 156 -2.91 -0.65 20.57
N ASN A 157 -3.47 0.55 20.45
CA ASN A 157 -2.85 1.67 19.74
C ASN A 157 -1.48 2.08 20.27
N SER A 158 -1.22 1.78 21.55
CA SER A 158 0.03 2.09 22.27
C SER A 158 0.96 0.89 22.45
N TYR A 159 0.65 -0.26 21.81
CA TYR A 159 1.45 -1.49 21.89
C TYR A 159 1.63 -1.97 23.34
N GLY A 160 0.58 -1.87 24.15
CA GLY A 160 0.56 -2.29 25.55
C GLY A 160 1.12 -1.28 26.55
N ASN A 161 1.55 -0.09 26.11
CA ASN A 161 2.28 0.86 26.96
C ASN A 161 1.40 1.89 27.67
N PHE A 162 0.14 2.06 27.24
CA PHE A 162 -0.78 3.04 27.80
C PHE A 162 -2.10 2.38 28.18
N PHE A 163 -2.50 2.56 29.44
CA PHE A 163 -3.67 1.93 30.01
C PHE A 163 -4.64 2.95 30.58
N ILE A 164 -5.89 2.94 30.10
CA ILE A 164 -6.95 3.78 30.63
C ILE A 164 -7.72 3.02 31.70
N LYS A 165 -7.85 3.64 32.88
CA LYS A 165 -8.65 3.14 33.98
C LYS A 165 -9.79 4.11 34.29
N GLY A 166 -11.02 3.67 34.08
CA GLY A 166 -12.20 4.52 34.24
C GLY A 166 -12.89 4.43 35.59
N PHE A 167 -13.65 5.48 35.89
CA PHE A 167 -14.53 5.59 37.06
C PHE A 167 -15.84 6.26 36.65
N VAL A 168 -16.95 5.50 36.63
CA VAL A 168 -18.27 6.00 36.22
C VAL A 168 -19.15 6.33 37.43
N VAL A 169 -19.61 7.58 37.53
CA VAL A 169 -20.46 8.10 38.62
C VAL A 169 -21.76 8.74 38.12
N GLY A 170 -22.74 8.96 39.01
CA GLY A 170 -24.08 9.43 38.65
C GLY A 170 -25.11 8.30 38.49
N TRP A 171 -26.25 8.51 37.84
CA TRP A 171 -26.76 9.75 37.22
C TRP A 171 -27.03 10.87 38.25
N TYR A 172 -26.46 12.06 38.03
CA TYR A 172 -26.76 13.26 38.83
C TYR A 172 -27.77 14.16 38.13
N ARG A 173 -28.78 14.61 38.88
CA ARG A 173 -29.76 15.57 38.37
C ARG A 173 -29.17 16.97 38.38
N MET A 174 -29.01 17.57 37.21
CA MET A 174 -28.56 18.95 37.08
C MET A 174 -29.59 19.95 37.64
N PRO A 175 -29.14 21.09 38.18
CA PRO A 175 -30.02 22.09 38.79
C PRO A 175 -30.92 22.79 37.77
N GLU A 176 -30.44 22.97 36.54
CA GLU A 176 -31.20 23.59 35.44
C GLU A 176 -31.69 22.52 34.42
N THR A 177 -32.58 22.94 33.52
CA THR A 177 -33.12 22.09 32.43
C THR A 177 -32.08 21.83 31.33
N TYR A 178 -32.18 20.72 30.59
CA TYR A 178 -31.34 20.45 29.41
C TYR A 178 -31.46 21.59 28.40
N ALA A 179 -32.68 22.07 28.15
CA ALA A 179 -32.92 23.21 27.27
C ALA A 179 -32.20 24.51 27.71
N TYR A 180 -31.89 24.67 29.01
CA TYR A 180 -31.14 25.83 29.50
C TYR A 180 -29.66 25.75 29.14
N TYR A 181 -29.06 24.57 29.24
CA TYR A 181 -27.64 24.37 28.93
C TYR A 181 -27.38 24.28 27.43
N VAL A 182 -28.33 23.76 26.64
CA VAL A 182 -28.18 23.69 25.18
C VAL A 182 -28.51 25.01 24.49
N ASP A 183 -29.53 25.71 25.01
CA ASP A 183 -30.05 27.00 24.53
C ASP A 183 -30.36 27.06 23.02
N GLY A 184 -30.68 25.89 22.41
CA GLY A 184 -30.88 25.78 20.95
C GLY A 184 -29.64 26.08 20.12
N GLN A 185 -28.46 26.09 20.76
CA GLN A 185 -27.17 26.43 20.19
C GLN A 185 -26.17 25.30 20.36
N LYS A 186 -26.65 24.06 20.45
CA LYS A 186 -25.80 22.85 20.53
C LYS A 186 -24.88 22.79 21.76
N GLY A 187 -25.19 23.55 22.80
CA GLY A 187 -24.33 23.73 23.97
C GLY A 187 -23.21 24.75 23.78
N PHE A 188 -23.13 25.39 22.60
CA PHE A 188 -22.12 26.37 22.24
C PHE A 188 -22.52 27.81 22.60
N GLY A 189 -23.66 28.01 23.27
CA GLY A 189 -24.18 29.34 23.58
C GLY A 189 -23.28 30.21 24.47
N ASP A 190 -23.78 31.38 24.83
CA ASP A 190 -23.12 32.29 25.77
C ASP A 190 -23.20 31.75 27.21
N TYR A 191 -22.09 31.84 27.96
CA TYR A 191 -22.11 31.51 29.38
C TYR A 191 -23.08 32.44 30.16
N PRO A 192 -23.92 31.93 31.08
CA PRO A 192 -23.95 30.55 31.60
C PRO A 192 -24.94 29.59 30.90
N GLN A 193 -25.55 29.95 29.77
CA GLN A 193 -26.50 29.09 29.05
C GLN A 193 -25.77 28.24 28.00
N ASN A 194 -24.83 27.43 28.47
CA ASN A 194 -23.95 26.64 27.61
C ASN A 194 -23.41 25.37 28.32
N ALA A 195 -22.65 24.57 27.58
CA ALA A 195 -22.01 23.35 28.07
C ALA A 195 -21.01 23.59 29.20
N GLN A 196 -20.28 24.71 29.20
CA GLN A 196 -19.30 25.02 30.26
C GLN A 196 -19.99 25.10 31.63
N ARG A 197 -21.17 25.72 31.69
CA ARG A 197 -21.97 25.77 32.91
C ARG A 197 -22.49 24.40 33.32
N MET A 198 -22.86 23.55 32.35
CA MET A 198 -23.27 22.17 32.62
C MET A 198 -22.13 21.37 33.25
N ALA A 199 -20.92 21.46 32.69
CA ALA A 199 -19.74 20.80 33.23
C ALA A 199 -19.43 21.27 34.66
N GLU A 200 -19.49 22.58 34.94
CA GLU A 200 -19.31 23.12 36.29
C GLU A 200 -20.33 22.56 37.29
N ASP A 201 -21.61 22.50 36.92
CA ASP A 201 -22.66 21.95 37.78
C ASP A 201 -22.51 20.43 37.95
N ALA A 202 -22.05 19.70 36.93
CA ALA A 202 -21.77 18.27 36.97
C ALA A 202 -20.62 17.94 37.92
N ILE A 203 -19.51 18.68 37.83
CA ILE A 203 -18.36 18.55 38.72
C ILE A 203 -18.78 18.80 40.17
N LEU A 204 -19.52 19.89 40.43
CA LEU A 204 -20.02 20.19 41.78
C LEU A 204 -20.99 19.14 42.32
N ALA A 205 -21.81 18.52 41.46
CA ALA A 205 -22.75 17.48 41.86
C ALA A 205 -22.06 16.17 42.22
N ALA A 206 -20.94 15.85 41.56
CA ALA A 206 -20.18 14.61 41.78
C ALA A 206 -19.22 14.68 42.98
N ASP A 207 -18.87 15.87 43.47
CA ASP A 207 -17.93 16.14 44.58
C ASP A 207 -18.19 15.31 45.86
N THR A 208 -19.43 14.92 46.15
CA THR A 208 -19.70 14.08 47.34
C THR A 208 -19.26 12.61 47.18
N ASP A 209 -19.11 12.17 45.94
CA ASP A 209 -18.90 10.76 45.57
C ASP A 209 -17.53 10.55 44.90
N VAL A 210 -16.84 11.63 44.53
CA VAL A 210 -15.57 11.65 43.79
C VAL A 210 -14.52 12.40 44.59
N ASP A 211 -13.33 11.83 44.72
CA ASP A 211 -12.11 12.54 45.14
C ASP A 211 -11.32 12.92 43.88
N TYR A 212 -11.34 14.20 43.52
CA TYR A 212 -10.73 14.68 42.28
C TYR A 212 -9.21 14.51 42.25
N SER A 213 -8.55 14.45 43.42
CA SER A 213 -7.09 14.29 43.50
C SER A 213 -6.59 12.96 42.93
N LEU A 214 -7.47 11.97 42.72
CA LEU A 214 -7.13 10.68 42.11
C LEU A 214 -6.94 10.75 40.58
N PHE A 215 -7.36 11.84 39.96
CA PHE A 215 -7.34 12.05 38.49
C PHE A 215 -6.25 13.04 38.06
N ASP A 216 -5.24 13.27 38.91
CA ASP A 216 -3.99 13.97 38.59
C ASP A 216 -2.90 12.90 38.42
N SER A 217 -2.94 12.16 37.30
CA SER A 217 -2.10 10.97 37.10
C SER A 217 -0.62 11.32 36.89
N ASP A 218 -0.32 12.55 36.43
CA ASP A 218 1.04 13.06 36.24
C ASP A 218 1.57 13.90 37.42
N GLY A 219 0.72 14.21 38.41
CA GLY A 219 1.08 14.92 39.64
C GLY A 219 1.34 16.41 39.46
N ASN A 220 0.86 17.01 38.37
CA ASN A 220 1.07 18.41 38.04
C ASN A 220 0.11 19.37 38.78
N GLY A 221 -0.83 18.83 39.56
CA GLY A 221 -1.82 19.58 40.31
C GLY A 221 -3.08 19.94 39.53
N TRP A 222 -3.31 19.30 38.38
CA TRP A 222 -4.50 19.42 37.56
C TRP A 222 -5.16 18.06 37.34
N CYS A 223 -6.48 18.06 37.25
CA CYS A 223 -7.24 16.87 36.85
C CYS A 223 -7.03 16.67 35.35
N ASP A 224 -6.53 15.50 34.95
CA ASP A 224 -6.15 15.12 33.59
C ASP A 224 -7.30 15.38 32.59
N GLY A 225 -8.55 15.14 33.01
CA GLY A 225 -9.76 15.45 32.25
C GLY A 225 -11.01 14.82 32.88
N VAL A 226 -12.19 15.30 32.49
CA VAL A 226 -13.49 14.79 32.96
C VAL A 226 -14.43 14.61 31.78
N PHE A 227 -14.97 13.41 31.60
CA PHE A 227 -16.08 13.15 30.68
C PHE A 227 -17.39 13.53 31.37
N VAL A 228 -18.21 14.32 30.72
CA VAL A 228 -19.57 14.67 31.16
C VAL A 228 -20.55 14.10 30.18
N VAL A 229 -21.19 12.99 30.54
CA VAL A 229 -22.16 12.32 29.68
C VAL A 229 -23.56 12.82 29.98
N HIS A 230 -24.17 13.51 29.02
CA HIS A 230 -25.51 14.05 29.18
C HIS A 230 -26.58 13.04 28.71
N ALA A 231 -27.72 13.01 29.38
CA ALA A 231 -28.86 12.18 28.96
C ALA A 231 -29.33 12.54 27.53
N GLY A 232 -29.74 11.55 26.74
CA GLY A 232 -30.21 11.71 25.36
C GLY A 232 -29.12 11.81 24.29
N PRO A 233 -29.49 12.00 23.00
CA PRO A 233 -28.56 11.92 21.88
C PRO A 233 -27.84 13.24 21.58
N GLY A 234 -26.73 13.14 20.84
CA GLY A 234 -25.89 14.27 20.42
C GLY A 234 -26.32 14.89 19.08
N TYR A 235 -25.90 16.13 18.83
CA TYR A 235 -26.14 16.84 17.58
C TYR A 235 -25.43 16.16 16.39
N GLU A 236 -24.21 15.67 16.58
CA GLU A 236 -23.36 15.07 15.56
C GLU A 236 -24.00 13.86 14.85
N ALA A 237 -24.96 13.21 15.51
CA ALA A 237 -25.71 12.05 15.00
C ALA A 237 -27.18 12.36 14.63
N THR A 238 -27.69 13.56 14.93
CA THR A 238 -29.13 13.88 14.74
C THR A 238 -29.42 15.18 13.98
N GLY A 239 -28.46 16.10 13.93
CA GLY A 239 -28.62 17.46 13.40
C GLY A 239 -29.57 18.36 14.22
N ASN A 240 -30.04 17.95 15.40
CA ASN A 240 -31.01 18.73 16.18
C ASN A 240 -30.31 19.76 17.07
N VAL A 241 -30.42 21.04 16.73
CA VAL A 241 -29.78 22.17 17.45
C VAL A 241 -30.11 22.27 18.95
N ASN A 242 -31.15 21.57 19.41
CA ASN A 242 -31.53 21.49 20.83
C ASN A 242 -30.85 20.32 21.57
N GLN A 243 -29.84 19.70 20.98
CA GLN A 243 -28.97 18.69 21.59
C GLN A 243 -27.52 19.17 21.55
N VAL A 244 -26.73 18.82 22.58
CA VAL A 244 -25.31 19.16 22.65
C VAL A 244 -24.57 18.47 21.51
N HIS A 245 -23.62 19.16 20.87
CA HIS A 245 -22.64 18.54 19.96
C HIS A 245 -21.42 18.10 20.77
N SER A 246 -20.94 16.88 20.55
CA SER A 246 -19.79 16.34 21.31
C SER A 246 -18.52 17.19 21.16
N HIS A 247 -17.89 17.55 22.27
CA HIS A 247 -16.72 18.45 22.25
C HIS A 247 -15.87 18.38 23.53
N ALA A 248 -14.62 18.80 23.41
CA ALA A 248 -13.74 19.19 24.50
C ALA A 248 -13.84 20.70 24.76
N TRP A 249 -13.76 21.14 26.02
CA TRP A 249 -13.62 22.56 26.37
C TRP A 249 -13.02 22.70 27.76
N SER A 250 -13.00 23.94 28.25
CA SER A 250 -12.68 24.28 29.62
C SER A 250 -13.90 24.90 30.27
N THR A 251 -14.06 24.69 31.56
CA THR A 251 -14.99 25.46 32.40
C THR A 251 -14.71 26.96 32.25
N SER A 252 -15.69 27.80 32.56
CA SER A 252 -15.53 29.27 32.38
C SER A 252 -14.51 29.88 33.36
N TYR A 253 -14.18 29.15 34.42
CA TYR A 253 -13.12 29.43 35.38
C TYR A 253 -12.54 28.12 35.91
N THR A 254 -11.26 28.12 36.30
CA THR A 254 -10.64 26.97 36.97
C THR A 254 -11.31 26.70 38.32
N MET A 255 -11.80 25.48 38.50
CA MET A 255 -12.41 25.01 39.74
C MET A 255 -11.34 24.38 40.62
N HIS A 256 -11.42 24.59 41.94
CA HIS A 256 -10.47 24.02 42.89
C HIS A 256 -11.18 22.94 43.72
N MET A 257 -10.95 21.67 43.39
CA MET A 257 -11.56 20.51 44.04
C MET A 257 -10.48 19.63 44.66
N ASP A 258 -10.67 19.19 45.90
CA ASP A 258 -9.77 18.28 46.63
C ASP A 258 -8.27 18.63 46.60
N GLY A 259 -7.95 19.93 46.46
CA GLY A 259 -6.57 20.42 46.45
C GLY A 259 -5.91 20.47 45.07
N ILE A 260 -6.61 20.10 44.00
CA ILE A 260 -6.17 20.21 42.60
C ILE A 260 -7.04 21.16 41.77
N ASN A 261 -6.60 21.47 40.55
CA ASN A 261 -7.33 22.29 39.59
C ASN A 261 -8.14 21.41 38.62
N VAL A 262 -9.43 21.68 38.48
CA VAL A 262 -10.31 21.05 37.49
C VAL A 262 -10.78 22.13 36.51
N SER A 263 -10.56 21.92 35.21
CA SER A 263 -10.91 22.91 34.18
C SER A 263 -11.32 22.25 32.88
N SER A 264 -10.52 21.31 32.38
CA SER A 264 -10.82 20.63 31.12
C SER A 264 -11.92 19.59 31.29
N TYR A 265 -12.83 19.54 30.33
CA TYR A 265 -13.85 18.51 30.23
C TYR A 265 -14.11 18.17 28.77
N THR A 266 -14.62 16.97 28.54
CA THR A 266 -15.28 16.60 27.30
C THR A 266 -16.75 16.31 27.61
N MET A 267 -17.62 16.48 26.62
CA MET A 267 -19.06 16.31 26.81
C MET A 267 -19.65 15.52 25.65
N GLU A 268 -20.27 14.39 25.97
CA GLU A 268 -20.71 13.38 25.03
C GLU A 268 -22.15 12.93 25.35
N PRO A 269 -22.88 12.39 24.36
CA PRO A 269 -24.23 11.92 24.58
C PRO A 269 -24.30 10.53 25.20
N GLU A 270 -25.44 10.25 25.83
CA GLU A 270 -25.86 8.90 26.22
C GLU A 270 -26.18 8.02 25.01
N GLU A 271 -26.83 8.61 24.00
CA GLU A 271 -27.49 7.88 22.91
C GLU A 271 -26.90 8.20 21.55
N SER A 272 -26.78 7.18 20.68
CA SER A 272 -26.59 7.37 19.24
C SER A 272 -27.94 7.39 18.52
N GLY A 273 -28.20 8.46 17.76
CA GLY A 273 -29.40 8.60 16.92
C GLY A 273 -30.75 8.50 17.65
N GLY A 274 -30.77 8.55 18.99
CA GLY A 274 -31.96 8.49 19.83
C GLY A 274 -32.56 7.09 20.06
N SER A 275 -31.83 6.00 19.82
CA SER A 275 -32.39 4.63 19.88
C SER A 275 -31.50 3.54 20.48
N GLY A 276 -30.25 3.84 20.77
CA GLY A 276 -29.31 2.92 21.41
C GLY A 276 -28.19 3.67 22.13
N LEU A 277 -27.40 2.95 22.92
CA LEU A 277 -26.18 3.50 23.53
C LEU A 277 -25.28 4.07 22.42
N THR A 278 -24.64 5.20 22.72
CA THR A 278 -23.56 5.76 21.88
C THR A 278 -22.43 4.75 21.64
N THR A 279 -21.62 4.98 20.60
CA THR A 279 -20.46 4.13 20.26
C THR A 279 -19.16 4.73 20.78
N MET A 280 -18.11 3.91 20.82
CA MET A 280 -16.83 4.26 21.46
C MET A 280 -16.04 5.32 20.68
N GLY A 281 -16.19 5.40 19.35
CA GLY A 281 -15.40 6.26 18.47
C GLY A 281 -15.40 7.74 18.86
N VAL A 282 -16.55 8.30 19.24
CA VAL A 282 -16.65 9.69 19.74
C VAL A 282 -15.85 9.87 21.04
N TYR A 283 -15.97 8.93 21.98
CA TYR A 283 -15.24 9.01 23.26
C TYR A 283 -13.73 8.88 23.06
N ALA A 284 -13.30 7.98 22.16
CA ALA A 284 -11.89 7.84 21.83
C ALA A 284 -11.34 9.09 21.13
N HIS A 285 -12.10 9.68 20.20
CA HIS A 285 -11.71 10.94 19.54
C HIS A 285 -11.53 12.06 20.57
N GLU A 286 -12.50 12.27 21.45
CA GLU A 286 -12.44 13.31 22.49
C GLU A 286 -11.31 13.06 23.50
N TYR A 287 -11.01 11.80 23.81
CA TYR A 287 -9.84 11.45 24.62
C TYR A 287 -8.52 11.82 23.92
N GLY A 288 -8.47 11.74 22.59
CA GLY A 288 -7.35 12.21 21.78
C GLY A 288 -6.99 13.68 22.05
N HIS A 289 -7.98 14.54 22.30
CA HIS A 289 -7.75 15.94 22.66
C HIS A 289 -7.17 16.10 24.08
N PHE A 290 -7.53 15.24 25.04
CA PHE A 290 -6.84 15.22 26.33
C PHE A 290 -5.36 14.86 26.16
N LEU A 291 -5.02 13.98 25.21
CA LEU A 291 -3.63 13.67 24.86
C LEU A 291 -2.92 14.77 24.06
N GLY A 292 -3.62 15.85 23.70
CA GLY A 292 -3.07 17.01 23.01
C GLY A 292 -3.11 16.96 21.48
N LEU A 293 -3.88 16.02 20.89
CA LEU A 293 -4.02 15.90 19.45
C LEU A 293 -5.06 16.89 18.87
N PRO A 294 -4.81 17.49 17.69
CA PRO A 294 -5.79 18.28 16.96
C PRO A 294 -6.75 17.41 16.16
N ASP A 295 -7.85 18.00 15.67
CA ASP A 295 -8.59 17.40 14.55
C ASP A 295 -7.76 17.46 13.28
N LEU A 296 -7.87 16.39 12.49
CA LEU A 296 -7.27 16.25 11.17
C LEU A 296 -8.31 16.16 10.04
N TYR A 297 -9.61 16.26 10.35
CA TYR A 297 -10.64 16.56 9.34
C TYR A 297 -10.67 18.06 9.04
N ASP A 298 -11.22 18.44 7.88
CA ASP A 298 -11.40 19.84 7.52
C ASP A 298 -12.70 20.42 8.11
N ILE A 299 -12.56 21.55 8.79
CA ILE A 299 -13.53 22.07 9.75
C ILE A 299 -14.67 22.81 9.07
N ASP A 300 -14.41 23.40 7.91
CA ASP A 300 -15.47 23.90 7.03
C ASP A 300 -15.90 22.89 5.96
N TYR A 301 -15.42 21.64 6.05
CA TYR A 301 -15.86 20.52 5.22
C TYR A 301 -15.74 20.80 3.72
N SER A 302 -14.80 21.67 3.31
CA SER A 302 -14.38 21.80 1.92
C SER A 302 -13.65 20.56 1.44
N SER A 303 -13.04 19.82 2.36
CA SER A 303 -12.34 18.58 2.09
C SER A 303 -12.57 17.51 3.18
N SER A 304 -12.00 16.31 3.00
CA SER A 304 -12.09 15.21 3.98
C SER A 304 -10.97 15.25 5.02
N GLY A 305 -10.04 16.21 4.93
CA GLY A 305 -8.78 16.17 5.68
C GLY A 305 -8.04 14.85 5.43
N VAL A 306 -7.66 14.15 6.49
CA VAL A 306 -7.08 12.78 6.38
C VAL A 306 -8.14 11.66 6.30
N GLY A 307 -9.44 11.99 6.30
CA GLY A 307 -10.52 11.03 6.09
C GLY A 307 -10.62 9.89 7.12
N ASP A 308 -11.02 8.72 6.66
CA ASP A 308 -11.28 7.51 7.45
C ASP A 308 -10.00 6.80 7.92
N TRP A 309 -8.85 7.34 7.54
CA TRP A 309 -7.51 6.85 7.91
C TRP A 309 -7.06 7.23 9.32
N SER A 310 -7.74 8.12 10.04
CA SER A 310 -7.33 8.55 11.38
C SER A 310 -8.51 8.73 12.33
N LEU A 311 -8.36 8.28 13.58
CA LEU A 311 -9.29 8.58 14.69
C LEU A 311 -9.59 10.08 14.79
N MET A 312 -8.59 10.94 14.55
CA MET A 312 -8.72 12.39 14.68
C MET A 312 -9.44 13.03 13.48
N SER A 313 -10.04 12.24 12.59
CA SER A 313 -10.77 12.66 11.40
C SER A 313 -12.06 11.85 11.23
N GLY A 314 -12.42 11.48 9.99
CA GLY A 314 -13.55 10.61 9.65
C GLY A 314 -13.48 9.22 10.27
N GLY A 315 -12.25 8.75 10.57
CA GLY A 315 -12.01 7.41 11.11
C GLY A 315 -12.65 7.15 12.47
N SER A 316 -13.04 8.20 13.21
CA SER A 316 -13.87 8.09 14.42
C SER A 316 -15.26 7.47 14.16
N TRP A 317 -15.76 7.52 12.93
CA TRP A 317 -17.06 6.98 12.52
C TRP A 317 -16.98 5.63 11.81
N ASN A 318 -15.80 5.03 11.67
CA ASN A 318 -15.66 3.71 11.04
C ASN A 318 -16.55 2.68 11.76
N TYR A 319 -17.30 1.91 10.98
CA TYR A 319 -18.38 1.03 11.45
C TYR A 319 -19.37 1.72 12.42
N GLY A 320 -19.78 2.96 12.10
CA GLY A 320 -20.66 3.76 12.96
C GLY A 320 -20.02 4.16 14.29
N GLY A 321 -18.68 4.20 14.34
CA GLY A 321 -17.87 4.47 15.53
C GLY A 321 -17.69 3.27 16.46
N ARG A 322 -18.09 2.06 16.04
CA ARG A 322 -17.84 0.85 16.83
C ARG A 322 -16.39 0.39 16.76
N TYR A 323 -15.78 0.52 15.59
CA TYR A 323 -14.39 0.17 15.31
C TYR A 323 -13.72 1.37 14.63
N PRO A 324 -13.39 2.42 15.39
CA PRO A 324 -12.73 3.59 14.83
C PRO A 324 -11.34 3.23 14.30
N SER A 325 -10.86 3.98 13.30
CA SER A 325 -9.47 3.85 12.86
C SER A 325 -8.51 4.09 14.03
N PHE A 326 -7.36 3.42 14.00
CA PHE A 326 -6.24 3.77 14.86
C PHE A 326 -5.77 5.21 14.57
N LEU A 327 -4.99 5.76 15.50
CA LEU A 327 -4.28 7.02 15.28
C LEU A 327 -3.34 6.87 14.07
N ASP A 328 -3.29 7.87 13.20
CA ASP A 328 -2.31 7.91 12.11
C ASP A 328 -0.87 8.06 12.66
N ILE A 329 0.12 7.88 11.78
CA ILE A 329 1.55 7.87 12.14
C ILE A 329 1.95 9.18 12.82
N TRP A 330 1.45 10.32 12.35
CA TRP A 330 1.77 11.62 12.92
C TRP A 330 1.17 11.73 14.33
N CYS A 331 -0.10 11.38 14.52
CA CYS A 331 -0.74 11.36 15.83
C CYS A 331 -0.03 10.40 16.81
N LYS A 332 0.31 9.18 16.40
CA LYS A 332 1.07 8.22 17.24
C LYS A 332 2.44 8.78 17.66
N LYS A 333 3.11 9.54 16.79
CA LYS A 333 4.36 10.25 17.13
C LYS A 333 4.14 11.37 18.13
N GLU A 334 3.10 12.18 17.98
CA GLU A 334 2.82 13.30 18.89
C GLU A 334 2.54 12.83 20.31
N VAL A 335 1.72 11.79 20.47
CA VAL A 335 1.42 11.23 21.80
C VAL A 335 2.55 10.37 22.35
N GLY A 336 3.46 9.86 21.49
CA GLY A 336 4.61 9.05 21.90
C GLY A 336 4.36 7.53 21.93
N PHE A 337 3.36 7.04 21.20
CA PHE A 337 3.09 5.61 21.02
C PHE A 337 4.07 4.93 20.06
N LEU A 338 4.69 5.69 19.15
CA LEU A 338 5.78 5.20 18.32
C LEU A 338 6.91 6.22 18.25
N THR A 339 8.08 5.75 17.79
CA THR A 339 9.22 6.62 17.49
C THR A 339 9.59 6.54 16.02
N LEU A 340 9.88 7.69 15.41
CA LEU A 340 10.26 7.74 13.99
C LEU A 340 11.74 7.43 13.78
N THR A 341 12.02 6.60 12.77
CA THR A 341 13.36 6.41 12.24
C THR A 341 13.65 7.51 11.22
N ASN A 342 14.61 8.38 11.56
CA ASN A 342 15.00 9.50 10.70
C ASN A 342 15.93 9.05 9.58
N ILE A 343 15.51 9.20 8.32
CA ILE A 343 16.35 8.92 7.15
C ILE A 343 17.22 10.15 6.86
N THR A 344 18.54 9.98 6.99
CA THR A 344 19.54 11.05 6.81
C THR A 344 20.56 10.73 5.72
N THR A 345 20.42 9.57 5.09
CA THR A 345 21.19 9.08 3.95
C THR A 345 20.27 8.18 3.12
N ASN A 346 20.52 8.07 1.82
CA ASN A 346 19.76 7.14 0.98
C ASN A 346 19.94 5.69 1.46
N MET A 347 18.88 4.89 1.34
CA MET A 347 18.81 3.50 1.78
C MET A 347 18.08 2.67 0.73
N GLN A 348 18.39 1.38 0.66
CA GLN A 348 17.73 0.42 -0.24
C GLN A 348 17.22 -0.77 0.56
N ASP A 349 16.17 -1.42 0.04
CA ASP A 349 15.56 -2.63 0.59
C ASP A 349 15.23 -2.52 2.10
N VAL A 350 14.72 -1.36 2.49
CA VAL A 350 14.27 -1.07 3.84
C VAL A 350 12.96 -1.81 4.08
N ALA A 351 12.96 -2.73 5.05
CA ALA A 351 11.77 -3.42 5.52
C ALA A 351 10.93 -2.48 6.39
N ILE A 352 9.66 -2.31 6.03
CA ILE A 352 8.65 -1.52 6.73
C ILE A 352 7.59 -2.49 7.26
N PRO A 353 7.73 -2.96 8.51
CA PRO A 353 6.71 -3.79 9.11
C PRO A 353 5.41 -2.99 9.28
N ASP A 354 4.29 -3.70 9.32
CA ASP A 354 2.99 -3.11 9.58
C ASP A 354 2.94 -2.41 10.95
N VAL A 355 2.57 -1.13 10.93
CA VAL A 355 2.44 -0.27 12.11
C VAL A 355 1.33 -0.73 13.04
N TYR A 356 0.42 -1.60 12.60
CA TYR A 356 -0.56 -2.21 13.50
C TYR A 356 0.12 -3.09 14.56
N TYR A 357 1.14 -3.85 14.17
CA TYR A 357 1.84 -4.79 15.06
C TYR A 357 3.12 -4.21 15.66
N GLU A 358 3.85 -3.38 14.89
CA GLU A 358 5.18 -2.90 15.25
C GLU A 358 5.21 -1.37 15.35
N PRO A 359 5.77 -0.77 16.42
CA PRO A 359 5.82 0.68 16.60
C PRO A 359 6.90 1.38 15.74
N VAL A 360 6.94 1.08 14.44
CA VAL A 360 7.98 1.52 13.50
C VAL A 360 7.38 2.34 12.36
N ALA A 361 7.91 3.54 12.15
CA ALA A 361 7.66 4.36 10.97
C ALA A 361 8.89 5.20 10.64
N TYR A 362 8.96 5.72 9.42
CA TYR A 362 10.12 6.41 8.89
C TYR A 362 9.81 7.87 8.56
N ARG A 363 10.81 8.74 8.68
CA ARG A 363 10.70 10.16 8.34
C ARG A 363 11.77 10.60 7.38
N LEU A 364 11.35 11.22 6.28
CA LEU A 364 12.20 11.76 5.23
C LEU A 364 12.07 13.29 5.19
N TRP A 365 13.20 13.98 5.29
CA TRP A 365 13.29 15.41 5.01
C TRP A 365 14.03 15.64 3.70
N LYS A 366 13.76 16.79 3.09
CA LYS A 366 14.62 17.36 2.06
C LYS A 366 16.09 17.38 2.51
N ASP A 367 16.96 16.83 1.68
CA ASP A 367 18.40 16.70 1.94
C ASP A 367 18.75 15.92 3.24
N GLY A 368 17.78 15.24 3.87
CA GLY A 368 17.94 14.64 5.21
C GLY A 368 18.14 15.67 6.32
N ILE A 369 17.81 16.95 6.07
CA ILE A 369 17.99 18.06 7.00
C ILE A 369 16.69 18.33 7.72
N VAL A 370 16.73 18.30 9.05
CA VAL A 370 15.56 18.57 9.90
C VAL A 370 14.90 19.91 9.54
N GLY A 371 13.60 19.84 9.26
CA GLY A 371 12.73 20.96 8.96
C GLY A 371 11.28 20.69 9.40
N ALA A 372 10.43 21.71 9.28
CA ALA A 372 9.01 21.64 9.63
C ALA A 372 8.19 20.82 8.61
N GLN A 373 8.67 20.71 7.37
CA GLN A 373 8.03 19.96 6.29
C GLN A 373 8.78 18.65 6.02
N TYR A 374 8.06 17.53 5.95
CA TYR A 374 8.62 16.18 5.78
C TYR A 374 7.59 15.15 5.35
N PHE A 375 8.07 13.99 4.93
CA PHE A 375 7.23 12.82 4.65
C PHE A 375 7.36 11.78 5.78
N LEU A 376 6.24 11.19 6.19
CA LEU A 376 6.17 10.04 7.07
C LEU A 376 5.73 8.82 6.26
N ILE A 377 6.41 7.70 6.48
CA ILE A 377 6.19 6.46 5.74
C ILE A 377 5.89 5.36 6.75
N GLY A 378 4.81 4.63 6.54
CA GLY A 378 4.49 3.43 7.30
C GLY A 378 3.60 2.49 6.50
N ASN A 379 3.69 1.20 6.82
CA ASN A 379 2.83 0.17 6.26
C ASN A 379 1.61 0.01 7.17
N ARG A 380 0.40 -0.10 6.61
CA ARG A 380 -0.85 -0.28 7.35
C ARG A 380 -1.68 -1.41 6.73
N SER A 381 -2.17 -2.32 7.55
CA SER A 381 -3.19 -3.31 7.15
C SER A 381 -4.43 -3.25 8.05
N GLU A 382 -5.53 -3.86 7.60
CA GLU A 382 -6.73 -4.05 8.41
C GLU A 382 -6.44 -5.03 9.55
N GLY A 383 -6.15 -4.49 10.73
CA GLY A 383 -6.04 -5.29 11.93
C GLY A 383 -7.39 -5.83 12.43
N ILE A 384 -7.36 -6.70 13.44
CA ILE A 384 -8.58 -7.27 14.05
C ILE A 384 -9.51 -6.16 14.58
N ASN A 385 -8.95 -5.05 15.06
CA ASN A 385 -9.71 -3.94 15.61
C ASN A 385 -9.51 -2.60 14.86
N ASP A 386 -8.72 -2.59 13.77
CA ASP A 386 -8.56 -1.47 12.82
C ASP A 386 -9.23 -1.80 11.46
N LYS A 387 -10.28 -2.62 11.49
CA LYS A 387 -11.00 -3.17 10.31
C LYS A 387 -11.65 -2.13 9.40
N GLY A 388 -11.69 -0.87 9.84
CA GLY A 388 -12.35 0.24 9.16
C GLY A 388 -11.45 1.00 8.21
N LEU A 389 -10.19 0.56 8.04
CA LEU A 389 -9.28 1.22 7.11
C LEU A 389 -9.82 1.16 5.67
N PRO A 390 -9.66 2.24 4.89
CA PRO A 390 -10.16 2.25 3.52
C PRO A 390 -9.43 1.28 2.57
N ALA A 391 -8.17 0.95 2.86
CA ALA A 391 -7.34 -0.02 2.13
C ALA A 391 -6.08 -0.40 2.94
N GLU A 392 -5.34 -1.39 2.44
CA GLU A 392 -4.07 -1.86 3.01
C GLU A 392 -2.89 -1.52 2.11
N GLY A 393 -1.77 -1.11 2.69
CA GLY A 393 -0.53 -0.82 1.97
C GLY A 393 0.33 0.25 2.62
N LEU A 394 1.30 0.74 1.86
CA LEU A 394 2.20 1.78 2.33
C LEU A 394 1.51 3.14 2.24
N VAL A 395 1.37 3.81 3.38
CA VAL A 395 0.91 5.20 3.43
C VAL A 395 2.10 6.16 3.44
N ILE A 396 2.01 7.22 2.64
CA ILE A 396 2.97 8.32 2.62
C ILE A 396 2.22 9.58 3.09
N CYS A 397 2.50 10.03 4.31
CA CYS A 397 1.93 11.26 4.84
C CYS A 397 2.87 12.44 4.56
N HIS A 398 2.36 13.50 3.96
CA HIS A 398 3.07 14.77 3.87
C HIS A 398 2.65 15.66 5.05
N VAL A 399 3.65 16.06 5.85
CA VAL A 399 3.46 16.86 7.06
C VAL A 399 4.11 18.23 6.88
N ASP A 400 3.42 19.30 7.29
CA ASP A 400 4.01 20.64 7.45
C ASP A 400 3.61 21.29 8.79
N GLU A 401 4.53 21.23 9.76
CA GLU A 401 4.37 21.78 11.11
C GLU A 401 4.33 23.33 11.15
N ASN A 402 4.42 24.02 10.00
CA ASN A 402 4.11 25.46 9.93
C ASN A 402 2.61 25.74 9.90
N GLN A 403 1.80 24.73 9.56
CA GLN A 403 0.35 24.79 9.66
C GLN A 403 -0.09 24.43 11.07
N SER A 404 -1.20 25.02 11.49
CA SER A 404 -1.81 24.70 12.79
C SER A 404 -2.79 23.54 12.69
N ASP A 405 -3.29 23.24 11.48
CA ASP A 405 -4.34 22.25 11.20
C ASP A 405 -4.52 21.97 9.69
N ASN A 406 -5.61 21.27 9.34
CA ASN A 406 -5.94 20.82 7.99
C ASN A 406 -6.96 21.71 7.23
N THR A 407 -7.26 22.92 7.70
CA THR A 407 -8.27 23.80 7.07
C THR A 407 -7.85 24.45 5.77
N VAL A 408 -6.55 24.39 5.42
CA VAL A 408 -6.05 24.87 4.14
C VAL A 408 -5.91 23.65 3.23
N ASP A 409 -6.95 23.35 2.44
CA ASP A 409 -7.08 22.11 1.64
C ASP A 409 -5.80 21.70 0.89
N TRP A 410 -5.14 22.68 0.26
CA TRP A 410 -3.95 22.45 -0.58
C TRP A 410 -2.62 22.66 0.15
N HIS A 411 -2.64 22.89 1.47
CA HIS A 411 -1.47 23.09 2.31
C HIS A 411 -1.80 22.75 3.78
N ARG A 412 -2.07 21.47 4.03
CA ARG A 412 -2.51 20.94 5.33
C ARG A 412 -1.34 20.70 6.30
N LEU A 413 -1.64 20.58 7.60
CA LEU A 413 -0.71 20.08 8.60
C LEU A 413 -0.33 18.62 8.32
N VAL A 414 -1.30 17.76 8.02
CA VAL A 414 -1.10 16.35 7.61
C VAL A 414 -2.01 16.02 6.42
N THR A 415 -1.46 15.43 5.36
CA THR A 415 -2.22 14.83 4.27
C THR A 415 -1.59 13.51 3.80
N PHE A 416 -2.34 12.70 3.06
CA PHE A 416 -1.83 11.50 2.38
C PHE A 416 -1.55 11.79 0.91
N GLU A 417 -0.41 11.34 0.41
CA GLU A 417 -0.04 11.46 -1.00
C GLU A 417 -0.65 10.26 -1.78
N GLN A 418 -1.71 10.53 -2.56
CA GLN A 418 -2.58 9.55 -3.23
C GLN A 418 -2.01 9.11 -4.59
N PRO A 419 -1.49 7.89 -4.78
CA PRO A 419 -0.81 7.47 -6.01
C PRO A 419 -1.62 7.52 -7.30
N ASP A 420 -2.96 7.55 -7.21
CA ASP A 420 -3.82 7.66 -8.37
C ASP A 420 -3.92 9.09 -8.95
N GLY A 421 -3.42 10.09 -8.21
CA GLY A 421 -3.41 11.50 -8.59
C GLY A 421 -4.81 12.15 -8.62
N ASN A 422 -5.83 11.53 -8.02
CA ASN A 422 -7.21 12.01 -8.07
C ASN A 422 -7.54 13.04 -6.97
N TYR A 423 -6.77 13.07 -5.89
CA TYR A 423 -6.88 14.06 -4.80
C TYR A 423 -8.27 14.08 -4.13
N GLU A 424 -8.92 12.94 -3.97
CA GLU A 424 -10.29 12.87 -3.45
C GLU A 424 -10.40 13.36 -2.00
N LEU A 425 -9.36 13.16 -1.20
CA LEU A 425 -9.29 13.67 0.17
C LEU A 425 -9.28 15.21 0.17
N GLU A 426 -8.55 15.86 -0.75
CA GLU A 426 -8.51 17.32 -0.94
C GLU A 426 -9.80 17.87 -1.54
N TYR A 427 -10.43 17.16 -2.47
CA TYR A 427 -11.70 17.58 -3.05
C TYR A 427 -12.93 17.26 -2.18
N GLY A 428 -12.76 16.47 -1.11
CA GLY A 428 -13.86 16.00 -0.28
C GLY A 428 -14.83 15.07 -1.01
N SER A 429 -14.36 14.40 -2.08
CA SER A 429 -15.17 13.47 -2.88
C SER A 429 -15.12 12.03 -2.38
N SER A 430 -14.16 11.71 -1.51
CA SER A 430 -14.03 10.45 -0.79
C SER A 430 -13.45 10.68 0.61
N SER A 431 -13.77 9.82 1.58
CA SER A 431 -13.09 9.77 2.88
C SER A 431 -11.87 8.84 2.87
N GLY A 432 -11.61 8.15 1.77
CA GLY A 432 -10.43 7.35 1.54
C GLY A 432 -10.73 6.11 0.71
N ASN A 433 -9.74 5.59 -0.02
CA ASN A 433 -9.89 4.41 -0.88
C ASN A 433 -8.54 3.73 -1.21
N SER A 434 -8.56 2.67 -2.03
CA SER A 434 -7.36 1.94 -2.46
C SER A 434 -6.37 2.75 -3.29
N GLY A 435 -6.81 3.85 -3.89
CA GLY A 435 -5.98 4.84 -4.59
C GLY A 435 -5.15 5.74 -3.66
N ASP A 436 -5.26 5.58 -2.33
CA ASP A 436 -4.53 6.39 -1.34
C ASP A 436 -3.29 5.66 -0.75
N VAL A 437 -3.04 4.41 -1.15
CA VAL A 437 -1.95 3.55 -0.63
C VAL A 437 -1.04 3.08 -1.76
N TRP A 438 0.25 2.92 -1.46
CA TRP A 438 1.28 2.51 -2.40
C TRP A 438 1.66 1.03 -2.22
N PRO A 439 1.99 0.29 -3.30
CA PRO A 439 1.91 0.67 -4.72
C PRO A 439 0.46 0.66 -5.23
N TYR A 440 0.21 1.31 -6.37
CA TYR A 440 -1.13 1.32 -6.99
C TYR A 440 -1.04 1.22 -8.51
N ASN A 441 -1.78 0.29 -9.13
CA ASN A 441 -1.83 0.08 -10.59
C ASN A 441 -0.45 0.04 -11.27
N GLY A 442 0.52 -0.65 -10.66
CA GLY A 442 1.90 -0.76 -11.17
C GLY A 442 2.80 0.45 -10.88
N LEU A 443 2.26 1.53 -10.30
CA LEU A 443 3.04 2.65 -9.81
C LEU A 443 3.63 2.31 -8.43
N ASN A 444 4.92 2.00 -8.42
CA ASN A 444 5.67 1.53 -7.24
C ASN A 444 6.72 2.53 -6.73
N HIS A 445 6.53 3.81 -7.01
CA HIS A 445 7.41 4.88 -6.57
C HIS A 445 6.66 6.19 -6.38
N PHE A 446 7.07 6.96 -5.38
CA PHE A 446 6.71 8.35 -5.11
C PHE A 446 7.97 9.21 -5.19
N ASP A 447 8.01 10.17 -6.11
CA ASP A 447 9.17 11.07 -6.30
C ASP A 447 8.74 12.42 -6.88
N ASP A 448 9.67 13.20 -7.42
CA ASP A 448 9.35 14.55 -7.91
C ASP A 448 8.74 14.57 -9.32
N LEU A 449 8.62 13.42 -9.98
CA LEU A 449 7.97 13.23 -11.28
C LEU A 449 6.59 12.59 -11.17
N THR A 450 6.18 12.13 -9.99
CA THR A 450 4.86 11.54 -9.75
C THR A 450 3.77 12.61 -9.60
N GLU A 451 2.50 12.22 -9.68
CA GLU A 451 1.38 13.09 -9.33
C GLU A 451 0.51 12.34 -8.31
N PRO A 452 0.49 12.78 -7.04
CA PRO A 452 1.24 13.89 -6.47
C PRO A 452 2.75 13.63 -6.41
N ASN A 453 3.54 14.71 -6.46
CA ASN A 453 5.01 14.65 -6.37
C ASN A 453 5.54 15.02 -4.98
N SER A 454 6.79 14.65 -4.73
CA SER A 454 7.51 14.93 -3.48
C SER A 454 7.97 16.39 -3.30
N SER A 455 7.47 17.37 -4.05
CA SER A 455 7.89 18.77 -3.90
C SER A 455 7.34 19.44 -2.62
N GLU A 456 8.04 20.47 -2.14
CA GLU A 456 7.57 21.30 -1.01
C GLU A 456 6.28 22.08 -1.38
N TYR A 457 5.51 22.48 -0.37
CA TYR A 457 4.39 23.43 -0.56
C TYR A 457 4.92 24.86 -0.73
N ILE A 458 4.24 25.71 -1.52
CA ILE A 458 4.50 27.17 -1.52
C ILE A 458 3.36 27.96 -0.89
N VAL A 459 3.72 29.12 -0.32
CA VAL A 459 2.90 30.01 0.55
C VAL A 459 1.74 30.72 -0.17
N MET A 460 1.17 30.16 -1.24
CA MET A 460 0.00 30.75 -1.92
C MET A 460 -1.12 29.73 -2.03
N GLU A 461 -2.26 30.03 -1.41
CA GLU A 461 -3.52 29.32 -1.65
C GLU A 461 -3.87 29.39 -3.14
N ASN A 462 -4.14 28.24 -3.74
CA ASN A 462 -4.64 28.13 -5.11
C ASN A 462 -5.89 27.27 -5.13
N PRO A 463 -7.06 27.83 -5.51
CA PRO A 463 -8.30 27.08 -5.61
C PRO A 463 -8.30 25.98 -6.69
N SER A 464 -7.30 25.96 -7.56
CA SER A 464 -7.22 25.07 -8.72
C SER A 464 -6.24 23.90 -8.55
N GLY A 465 -5.75 23.63 -7.33
CA GLY A 465 -4.74 22.58 -7.06
C GLY A 465 -3.50 23.11 -6.34
N PRO A 466 -2.60 22.22 -5.89
CA PRO A 466 -1.48 22.62 -5.05
C PRO A 466 -0.50 23.47 -5.85
N LEU A 467 -0.15 24.65 -5.32
CA LEU A 467 1.03 25.34 -5.80
C LEU A 467 2.24 24.67 -5.14
N ARG A 468 2.96 23.86 -5.93
CA ARG A 468 4.14 23.14 -5.48
C ARG A 468 5.42 23.95 -5.75
N GLY A 469 6.35 23.84 -4.83
CA GLY A 469 7.58 24.60 -4.75
C GLY A 469 8.74 23.94 -5.47
N VAL A 470 9.89 23.89 -4.78
CA VAL A 470 11.08 23.24 -5.30
C VAL A 470 11.02 21.76 -4.93
N SER A 471 11.45 20.90 -5.85
CA SER A 471 11.66 19.47 -5.57
C SER A 471 12.47 19.29 -4.28
N THR A 472 12.00 18.39 -3.42
CA THR A 472 12.72 17.99 -2.21
C THR A 472 13.84 17.00 -2.51
N LYS A 473 13.82 16.40 -3.72
CA LYS A 473 14.67 15.28 -4.14
C LYS A 473 14.49 14.03 -3.28
N THR A 474 13.43 13.98 -2.46
CA THR A 474 13.11 12.78 -1.70
C THR A 474 12.30 11.83 -2.57
N ALA A 475 12.55 10.54 -2.44
CA ALA A 475 11.76 9.53 -3.11
C ALA A 475 11.56 8.30 -2.21
N VAL A 476 10.43 7.63 -2.39
CA VAL A 476 10.16 6.29 -1.89
C VAL A 476 9.93 5.43 -3.13
N TRP A 477 10.77 4.45 -3.41
CA TRP A 477 10.72 3.72 -4.69
C TRP A 477 11.06 2.25 -4.49
N ASN A 478 10.83 1.43 -5.53
CA ASN A 478 10.90 -0.03 -5.43
C ASN A 478 9.98 -0.54 -4.32
N ILE A 479 8.78 0.03 -4.24
CA ILE A 479 7.77 -0.33 -3.24
C ILE A 479 7.25 -1.72 -3.63
N SER A 480 7.44 -2.71 -2.75
CA SER A 480 6.87 -4.05 -2.95
C SER A 480 5.35 -4.03 -2.81
N GLU A 481 4.68 -5.07 -3.29
CA GLU A 481 3.25 -5.26 -3.04
C GLU A 481 2.92 -5.24 -1.53
N PRO A 482 1.70 -4.82 -1.13
CA PRO A 482 1.27 -4.80 0.26
C PRO A 482 1.37 -6.19 0.92
N ASP A 483 2.03 -6.25 2.08
CA ASP A 483 2.15 -7.43 2.92
C ASP A 483 2.42 -7.00 4.37
N SER A 484 2.54 -7.95 5.30
CA SER A 484 2.96 -7.69 6.69
C SER A 484 4.29 -6.93 6.81
N ILE A 485 5.14 -7.02 5.79
CA ILE A 485 6.36 -6.22 5.62
C ILE A 485 6.42 -5.71 4.18
N VAL A 486 6.43 -4.39 4.00
CA VAL A 486 6.67 -3.76 2.70
C VAL A 486 8.14 -3.39 2.57
N TYR A 487 8.78 -3.71 1.45
CA TYR A 487 10.15 -3.29 1.15
C TYR A 487 10.14 -2.04 0.30
N VAL A 488 10.99 -1.07 0.65
CA VAL A 488 11.16 0.18 -0.11
C VAL A 488 12.61 0.62 -0.17
N SER A 489 12.92 1.52 -1.09
CA SER A 489 14.15 2.30 -1.11
C SER A 489 13.84 3.78 -0.86
N PHE A 490 14.72 4.45 -0.12
CA PHE A 490 14.58 5.86 0.24
C PHE A 490 15.70 6.69 -0.37
N ASP A 491 15.32 7.77 -1.06
CA ASP A 491 16.20 8.85 -1.42
C ASP A 491 15.89 10.10 -0.59
N ILE A 492 16.93 10.78 -0.11
CA ILE A 492 16.85 12.15 0.44
C ILE A 492 17.55 13.17 -0.47
N ASN A 493 18.15 12.66 -1.54
CA ASN A 493 18.82 13.35 -2.63
C ASN A 493 18.86 12.37 -3.80
N TYR A 494 18.87 12.86 -5.04
CA TYR A 494 18.93 11.97 -6.21
C TYR A 494 20.12 11.00 -6.13
N SER A 495 19.84 9.69 -6.08
CA SER A 495 20.87 8.65 -6.19
C SER A 495 20.90 7.96 -7.55
N ARG A 496 19.82 8.08 -8.31
CA ARG A 496 19.60 7.41 -9.60
C ARG A 496 19.38 8.44 -10.71
N PRO A 497 19.74 8.13 -11.97
CA PRO A 497 19.32 8.93 -13.12
C PRO A 497 17.83 8.70 -13.41
N SER A 498 17.25 9.60 -14.19
CA SER A 498 15.94 9.40 -14.83
C SER A 498 16.09 9.87 -16.27
N PHE A 499 16.19 8.91 -17.19
CA PHE A 499 16.39 9.19 -18.60
C PHE A 499 15.04 9.34 -19.32
N GLN A 500 14.96 10.35 -20.18
CA GLN A 500 13.85 10.53 -21.11
C GLN A 500 14.42 10.72 -22.51
N ILE A 501 13.80 10.10 -23.51
CA ILE A 501 14.17 10.35 -24.91
C ILE A 501 13.64 11.72 -25.33
N GLN A 502 14.55 12.63 -25.66
CA GLN A 502 14.20 13.98 -26.10
C GLN A 502 13.92 14.03 -27.61
N ASN A 503 14.73 13.32 -28.39
CA ASN A 503 14.60 13.20 -29.85
C ASN A 503 15.18 11.86 -30.31
N TYR A 504 14.67 11.33 -31.41
CA TYR A 504 15.28 10.19 -32.12
C TYR A 504 15.00 10.25 -33.62
N SER A 505 15.78 9.53 -34.42
CA SER A 505 15.57 9.37 -35.85
C SER A 505 16.14 8.05 -36.38
N PHE A 506 15.47 7.50 -37.38
CA PHE A 506 16.00 6.45 -38.25
C PHE A 506 16.40 7.10 -39.58
N SER A 507 17.57 6.75 -40.12
CA SER A 507 18.08 7.37 -41.34
C SER A 507 18.76 6.35 -42.25
N ASP A 508 18.45 6.43 -43.54
CA ASP A 508 19.07 5.69 -44.64
C ASP A 508 20.11 6.54 -45.40
N GLU A 509 20.34 7.80 -45.01
CA GLU A 509 21.13 8.77 -45.79
C GLU A 509 22.58 8.31 -46.06
N ILE A 510 23.22 7.70 -45.05
CA ILE A 510 24.64 7.35 -45.12
C ILE A 510 24.88 5.98 -45.79
N PHE A 511 24.00 5.00 -45.54
CA PHE A 511 24.22 3.59 -45.92
C PHE A 511 23.10 2.97 -46.76
N GLY A 512 21.97 3.65 -46.95
CA GLY A 512 20.88 3.29 -47.83
C GLY A 512 20.90 4.11 -49.12
N ASN A 513 19.72 4.33 -49.70
CA ASN A 513 19.57 5.02 -50.98
C ASN A 513 19.23 6.53 -50.85
N ASN A 514 19.07 7.01 -49.61
CA ASN A 514 18.77 8.38 -49.22
C ASN A 514 17.43 8.88 -49.77
N ASN A 515 16.41 8.02 -49.71
CA ASN A 515 15.02 8.39 -50.00
C ASN A 515 14.20 8.66 -48.72
N GLY A 516 14.80 8.47 -47.54
CA GLY A 516 14.13 8.70 -46.26
C GLY A 516 13.23 7.55 -45.82
N GLN A 517 13.22 6.42 -46.53
CA GLN A 517 12.45 5.22 -46.20
C GLN A 517 13.40 4.06 -45.95
N ALA A 518 13.07 3.22 -44.98
CA ALA A 518 13.90 2.08 -44.64
C ALA A 518 13.45 0.88 -45.48
N GLU A 519 14.22 0.45 -46.48
CA GLU A 519 13.78 -0.60 -47.42
C GLU A 519 14.52 -1.94 -47.25
N GLU A 520 13.99 -3.00 -47.88
CA GLU A 520 14.61 -4.33 -47.86
C GLU A 520 16.06 -4.30 -48.41
N GLY A 521 16.98 -4.94 -47.69
CA GLY A 521 18.40 -4.96 -48.04
C GLY A 521 19.17 -3.67 -47.70
N GLU A 522 18.50 -2.64 -47.20
CA GLU A 522 19.14 -1.39 -46.78
C GLU A 522 19.72 -1.47 -45.38
N THR A 523 20.57 -0.49 -45.09
CA THR A 523 21.25 -0.39 -43.82
C THR A 523 20.94 0.96 -43.21
N ILE A 524 20.37 0.92 -42.01
CA ILE A 524 19.78 2.06 -41.33
C ILE A 524 20.63 2.45 -40.14
N THR A 525 20.79 3.75 -39.93
CA THR A 525 21.37 4.31 -38.71
C THR A 525 20.28 4.83 -37.80
N PHE A 526 20.43 4.61 -36.50
CA PHE A 526 19.57 5.16 -35.47
C PHE A 526 20.34 6.18 -34.62
N GLU A 527 19.76 7.37 -34.48
CA GLU A 527 20.24 8.44 -33.62
C GLU A 527 19.22 8.75 -32.52
N PHE A 528 19.69 9.09 -31.32
CA PHE A 528 18.86 9.53 -30.22
C PHE A 528 19.56 10.58 -29.35
N THR A 529 18.77 11.36 -28.61
CA THR A 529 19.24 12.24 -27.53
C THR A 529 18.41 11.96 -26.29
N LEU A 530 19.06 11.62 -25.18
CA LEU A 530 18.47 11.49 -23.86
C LEU A 530 18.63 12.79 -23.08
N ALA A 531 17.64 13.12 -22.26
CA ALA A 531 17.75 14.06 -21.15
C ALA A 531 17.77 13.26 -19.83
N ASN A 532 18.56 13.70 -18.86
CA ASN A 532 18.64 13.11 -17.52
C ASN A 532 18.13 14.10 -16.47
N ALA A 533 16.98 13.82 -15.85
CA ALA A 533 16.36 14.71 -14.88
C ALA A 533 17.07 14.72 -13.52
N TRP A 534 17.74 13.64 -13.14
CA TRP A 534 18.17 13.40 -11.75
C TRP A 534 19.68 13.31 -11.58
N ALA A 535 20.24 12.27 -10.97
CA ALA A 535 21.65 12.20 -10.63
C ALA A 535 22.55 12.08 -11.87
N THR A 536 23.76 12.64 -11.82
CA THR A 536 24.74 12.49 -12.93
C THR A 536 25.11 11.03 -13.12
N ALA A 537 24.87 10.51 -14.32
CA ALA A 537 25.19 9.14 -14.69
C ALA A 537 26.45 9.10 -15.56
N SER A 538 27.33 8.14 -15.30
CA SER A 538 28.50 7.88 -16.14
C SER A 538 28.43 6.48 -16.76
N ASN A 539 29.25 6.26 -17.79
CA ASN A 539 29.21 5.03 -18.59
C ASN A 539 27.80 4.72 -19.12
N VAL A 540 27.06 5.77 -19.50
CA VAL A 540 25.75 5.61 -20.10
C VAL A 540 25.94 4.89 -21.44
N THR A 541 25.24 3.77 -21.60
CA THR A 541 25.23 3.02 -22.86
C THR A 541 23.80 2.84 -23.34
N GLY A 542 23.62 2.89 -24.66
CA GLY A 542 22.36 2.54 -25.31
C GLY A 542 22.57 1.29 -26.15
N THR A 543 21.69 0.30 -25.99
CA THR A 543 21.67 -0.95 -26.76
C THR A 543 20.33 -1.03 -27.49
N MET A 544 20.36 -1.20 -28.81
CA MET A 544 19.15 -1.34 -29.60
C MET A 544 18.89 -2.81 -29.92
N THR A 545 17.63 -3.21 -29.80
CA THR A 545 17.08 -4.47 -30.28
C THR A 545 15.85 -4.21 -31.16
N ALA A 546 15.40 -5.22 -31.88
CA ALA A 546 14.16 -5.21 -32.65
C ALA A 546 13.33 -6.43 -32.24
N ASP A 547 12.00 -6.30 -32.30
CA ASP A 547 11.07 -7.41 -32.12
C ASP A 547 11.35 -8.51 -33.16
N ASN A 548 11.60 -8.10 -34.41
CA ASN A 548 11.99 -9.01 -35.46
C ASN A 548 13.46 -9.47 -35.33
N LEU A 549 13.64 -10.71 -34.90
CA LEU A 549 14.95 -11.36 -34.72
C LEU A 549 15.77 -11.52 -36.02
N SER A 550 15.13 -11.33 -37.18
CA SER A 550 15.80 -11.39 -38.48
C SER A 550 16.59 -10.12 -38.81
N ILE A 551 16.29 -8.99 -38.13
CA ILE A 551 17.04 -7.74 -38.28
C ILE A 551 18.42 -7.90 -37.63
N SER A 552 19.45 -7.79 -38.47
CA SER A 552 20.84 -7.96 -38.02
C SER A 552 21.43 -6.62 -37.62
N PHE A 553 21.83 -6.49 -36.35
CA PHE A 553 22.56 -5.32 -35.86
C PHE A 553 24.05 -5.44 -36.16
N ASP A 554 24.56 -4.55 -37.01
CA ASP A 554 26.00 -4.39 -37.26
C ASP A 554 26.69 -3.74 -36.05
N ILE A 555 26.03 -2.74 -35.46
CA ILE A 555 26.47 -2.01 -34.28
C ILE A 555 25.24 -1.80 -33.39
N PRO A 556 24.94 -2.72 -32.46
CA PRO A 556 23.76 -2.61 -31.59
C PRO A 556 23.97 -1.60 -30.45
N ASN A 557 25.22 -1.32 -30.07
CA ASN A 557 25.53 -0.64 -28.82
C ASN A 557 26.33 0.65 -29.05
N VAL A 558 25.97 1.71 -28.32
CA VAL A 558 26.72 2.96 -28.26
C VAL A 558 27.09 3.31 -26.82
N ASN A 559 28.26 3.95 -26.65
CA ASN A 559 28.67 4.54 -25.38
C ASN A 559 28.46 6.05 -25.44
N VAL A 560 27.43 6.50 -24.74
CA VAL A 560 27.04 7.92 -24.63
C VAL A 560 27.98 8.68 -23.68
N GLY A 561 28.62 7.97 -22.75
CA GLY A 561 29.60 8.53 -21.82
C GLY A 561 28.94 9.05 -20.54
N THR A 562 29.16 10.32 -20.20
CA THR A 562 28.57 10.94 -18.99
C THR A 562 27.47 11.89 -19.39
N ILE A 563 26.27 11.69 -18.84
CA ILE A 563 25.16 12.64 -18.94
C ILE A 563 24.99 13.29 -17.58
N THR A 564 25.25 14.60 -17.51
CA THR A 564 25.09 15.35 -16.26
C THR A 564 23.64 15.29 -15.79
N GLY A 565 23.47 15.25 -14.47
CA GLY A 565 22.16 15.31 -13.85
C GLY A 565 21.47 16.67 -14.01
N GLU A 566 20.26 16.78 -13.48
CA GLU A 566 19.47 18.03 -13.44
C GLU A 566 19.28 18.69 -14.82
N GLY A 567 18.93 17.88 -15.82
CA GLY A 567 18.60 18.34 -17.18
C GLY A 567 19.74 18.28 -18.19
N GLY A 568 20.83 17.56 -17.89
CA GLY A 568 21.87 17.31 -18.88
C GLY A 568 21.39 16.40 -20.01
N THR A 569 22.00 16.55 -21.18
CA THR A 569 21.65 15.77 -22.38
C THR A 569 22.84 15.01 -22.92
N GLY A 570 22.60 13.82 -23.48
CA GLY A 570 23.61 13.03 -24.19
C GLY A 570 22.96 12.03 -25.13
N GLY A 571 23.67 11.63 -26.16
CA GLY A 571 23.15 10.74 -27.19
C GLY A 571 24.26 10.28 -28.10
N ASN A 572 23.88 9.82 -29.28
CA ASN A 572 24.82 9.40 -30.32
C ASN A 572 24.65 10.25 -31.60
N SER A 573 25.53 10.03 -32.58
CA SER A 573 25.37 10.56 -33.93
C SER A 573 25.88 9.59 -35.00
N ALA A 574 25.20 9.61 -36.14
CA ALA A 574 25.44 8.85 -37.36
C ALA A 574 26.86 9.01 -37.91
N THR A 575 27.56 10.10 -37.58
CA THR A 575 28.92 10.38 -38.07
C THR A 575 30.04 10.07 -37.07
N VAL A 576 29.70 9.77 -35.81
CA VAL A 576 30.68 9.55 -34.73
C VAL A 576 30.56 8.15 -34.15
N ASP A 577 29.34 7.73 -33.80
CA ASP A 577 29.03 6.51 -33.05
C ASP A 577 27.59 6.00 -33.33
N PRO A 578 27.25 5.67 -34.59
CA PRO A 578 25.92 5.20 -34.95
C PRO A 578 25.57 3.87 -34.29
N ILE A 579 24.31 3.74 -33.86
CA ILE A 579 23.65 2.44 -33.85
C ILE A 579 23.26 2.11 -35.29
N LYS A 580 23.50 0.87 -35.71
CA LYS A 580 23.40 0.46 -37.12
C LYS A 580 22.85 -0.96 -37.25
N PHE A 581 21.86 -1.13 -38.11
CA PHE A 581 21.29 -2.43 -38.46
C PHE A 581 20.96 -2.53 -39.95
N THR A 582 20.81 -3.76 -40.44
CA THR A 582 20.47 -4.05 -41.84
C THR A 582 19.13 -4.75 -41.91
N ILE A 583 18.24 -4.24 -42.77
CA ILE A 583 16.96 -4.88 -43.08
C ILE A 583 17.22 -6.05 -44.03
N PRO A 584 16.74 -7.26 -43.74
CA PRO A 584 16.86 -8.39 -44.65
C PRO A 584 16.29 -8.12 -46.04
N ALA A 585 16.85 -8.77 -47.06
CA ALA A 585 16.47 -8.56 -48.46
C ALA A 585 15.14 -9.24 -48.87
N ASP A 586 14.43 -9.86 -47.93
CA ASP A 586 13.15 -10.53 -48.14
C ASP A 586 12.05 -9.99 -47.21
N PHE A 587 12.25 -8.79 -46.65
CA PHE A 587 11.30 -8.14 -45.75
C PHE A 587 10.10 -7.60 -46.54
N ALA A 588 8.88 -7.95 -46.11
CA ALA A 588 7.67 -7.32 -46.63
C ALA A 588 7.47 -5.91 -46.08
N VAL A 589 6.62 -5.11 -46.73
CA VAL A 589 6.24 -3.78 -46.22
C VAL A 589 5.45 -3.94 -44.92
N CYS A 590 5.97 -3.41 -43.81
CA CYS A 590 5.35 -3.55 -42.49
C CYS A 590 5.82 -2.49 -41.48
N ILE A 591 5.25 -2.49 -40.27
CA ILE A 591 5.75 -1.74 -39.11
C ILE A 591 6.42 -2.72 -38.16
N ASP A 592 7.65 -2.42 -37.75
CA ASP A 592 8.39 -3.21 -36.77
C ASP A 592 8.73 -2.41 -35.51
N SER A 593 8.81 -3.09 -34.38
CA SER A 593 9.10 -2.49 -33.08
C SER A 593 10.57 -2.63 -32.72
N PHE A 594 11.14 -1.56 -32.17
CA PHE A 594 12.52 -1.45 -31.74
C PHE A 594 12.57 -1.03 -30.27
N TYR A 595 13.57 -1.49 -29.54
CA TYR A 595 13.72 -1.20 -28.12
C TYR A 595 15.13 -0.68 -27.83
N LEU A 596 15.21 0.53 -27.32
CA LEU A 596 16.45 1.14 -26.82
C LEU A 596 16.55 0.88 -25.32
N GLU A 597 17.45 -0.01 -24.93
CA GLU A 597 17.82 -0.24 -23.53
C GLU A 597 18.97 0.70 -23.14
N VAL A 598 18.76 1.50 -22.10
CA VAL A 598 19.74 2.43 -21.55
C VAL A 598 20.18 1.95 -20.18
N THR A 599 21.50 1.89 -19.99
CA THR A 599 22.12 1.52 -18.72
C THR A 599 23.19 2.53 -18.33
N SER A 600 23.53 2.60 -17.04
CA SER A 600 24.60 3.44 -16.52
C SER A 600 25.25 2.84 -15.27
N ASP A 601 26.30 3.47 -14.74
CA ASP A 601 27.02 3.01 -13.55
C ASP A 601 26.22 3.06 -12.24
N ILE A 602 25.18 3.90 -12.18
CA ILE A 602 24.36 4.13 -11.00
C ILE A 602 22.86 3.90 -11.27
N SER A 603 22.51 3.32 -12.41
CA SER A 603 21.12 2.88 -12.64
C SER A 603 20.88 1.56 -11.93
N PHE A 604 19.82 1.49 -11.14
CA PHE A 604 19.38 0.26 -10.47
C PHE A 604 18.41 -0.56 -11.35
N GLN A 605 17.96 0.01 -12.48
CA GLN A 605 17.09 -0.64 -13.47
C GLN A 605 17.57 -0.29 -14.90
N VAL A 606 17.14 -1.11 -15.88
CA VAL A 606 17.39 -0.84 -17.31
C VAL A 606 16.22 -0.02 -17.83
N ASP A 607 16.49 1.21 -18.29
CA ASP A 607 15.45 2.04 -18.92
C ASP A 607 15.23 1.56 -20.35
N THR A 608 14.01 1.14 -20.68
CA THR A 608 13.68 0.60 -22.01
C THR A 608 12.70 1.52 -22.72
N PHE A 609 13.08 2.01 -23.90
CA PHE A 609 12.24 2.87 -24.74
C PHE A 609 11.77 2.11 -25.99
N GLY A 610 10.46 1.89 -26.12
CA GLY A 610 9.84 1.31 -27.30
C GLY A 610 9.68 2.33 -28.43
N LEU A 611 10.06 1.94 -29.65
CA LEU A 611 10.09 2.77 -30.85
C LEU A 611 9.49 1.97 -32.01
N ALA A 612 8.83 2.63 -32.97
CA ALA A 612 8.29 1.98 -34.15
C ALA A 612 8.98 2.50 -35.43
N LEU A 613 9.19 1.60 -36.40
CA LEU A 613 9.76 1.93 -37.71
C LEU A 613 8.92 1.32 -38.84
N ASN A 614 8.56 2.13 -39.84
CA ASN A 614 8.02 1.65 -41.11
C ASN A 614 9.16 1.06 -41.95
N ILE A 615 9.00 -0.18 -42.40
CA ILE A 615 9.92 -0.87 -43.31
C ILE A 615 9.22 -1.07 -44.66
N GLY A 616 9.87 -0.66 -45.74
CA GLY A 616 9.36 -0.64 -47.11
C GLY A 616 8.50 0.58 -47.43
N ILE A 617 8.12 0.74 -48.69
CA ILE A 617 7.36 1.90 -49.18
C ILE A 617 5.89 1.79 -48.73
N PRO A 618 5.39 2.66 -47.82
CA PRO A 618 4.02 2.59 -47.35
C PRO A 618 3.02 2.96 -48.45
N LYS A 619 1.80 2.44 -48.34
CA LYS A 619 0.71 2.70 -49.31
C LYS A 619 -0.24 3.82 -48.87
N VAL A 620 -0.10 4.28 -47.64
CA VAL A 620 -0.92 5.32 -47.03
C VAL A 620 -0.04 6.54 -46.73
N LEU A 621 -0.51 7.73 -47.14
CA LEU A 621 0.08 9.00 -46.75
C LEU A 621 -0.91 9.78 -45.87
N VAL A 622 -0.44 10.25 -44.72
CA VAL A 622 -1.16 11.20 -43.87
C VAL A 622 -0.59 12.59 -44.15
N VAL A 623 -1.39 13.48 -44.70
CA VAL A 623 -1.03 14.88 -44.91
C VAL A 623 -1.56 15.67 -43.72
N ASP A 624 -0.65 16.21 -42.93
CA ASP A 624 -0.94 17.02 -41.76
C ASP A 624 -0.96 18.50 -42.15
N ASP A 625 -2.17 19.05 -42.27
CA ASP A 625 -2.50 20.39 -42.75
C ASP A 625 -3.30 21.17 -41.70
N ASP A 626 -2.95 20.99 -40.43
CA ASP A 626 -3.63 21.60 -39.27
C ASP A 626 -2.98 22.89 -38.75
N ASP A 627 -2.05 23.49 -39.51
CA ASP A 627 -1.29 24.71 -39.17
C ASP A 627 -0.29 24.54 -38.00
N GLY A 628 0.16 23.30 -37.75
CA GLY A 628 1.22 22.97 -36.80
C GLY A 628 0.72 22.57 -35.41
N ASP A 629 -0.55 22.17 -35.32
CA ASP A 629 -1.10 21.48 -34.17
C ASP A 629 -0.74 19.97 -34.25
N ASN A 630 -1.20 19.17 -33.29
CA ASN A 630 -0.87 17.74 -33.23
C ASN A 630 -2.08 16.83 -33.50
N TYR A 631 -3.06 17.26 -34.31
CA TYR A 631 -4.24 16.41 -34.55
C TYR A 631 -3.93 15.20 -35.43
N GLY A 632 -2.80 15.22 -36.15
CA GLY A 632 -2.23 14.07 -36.86
C GLY A 632 -2.12 12.80 -36.02
N GLU A 633 -1.80 12.93 -34.72
CA GLU A 633 -1.58 11.80 -33.81
C GLU A 633 -2.80 10.87 -33.69
N TYR A 634 -4.02 11.42 -33.79
CA TYR A 634 -5.24 10.60 -33.69
C TYR A 634 -5.40 9.62 -34.85
N ILE A 635 -4.86 9.93 -36.03
CA ILE A 635 -4.88 9.03 -37.18
C ILE A 635 -3.69 8.08 -37.16
N THR A 636 -2.49 8.59 -36.85
CA THR A 636 -1.29 7.76 -36.81
C THR A 636 -1.39 6.69 -35.72
N ASN A 637 -2.00 6.98 -34.57
CA ASN A 637 -2.30 5.98 -33.54
C ASN A 637 -3.22 4.86 -34.04
N GLU A 638 -4.23 5.18 -34.85
CA GLU A 638 -5.13 4.17 -35.42
C GLU A 638 -4.45 3.34 -36.53
N LEU A 639 -3.50 3.93 -37.25
CA LEU A 639 -2.66 3.22 -38.22
C LEU A 639 -1.69 2.27 -37.51
N TYR A 640 -1.05 2.72 -36.42
CA TYR A 640 -0.20 1.87 -35.57
C TYR A 640 -1.00 0.73 -34.94
N ALA A 641 -2.18 1.01 -34.37
CA ALA A 641 -3.05 -0.01 -33.77
C ALA A 641 -3.54 -1.07 -34.76
N LYS A 642 -3.49 -0.79 -36.06
CA LYS A 642 -3.85 -1.72 -37.14
C LYS A 642 -2.63 -2.23 -37.92
N SER A 643 -1.42 -1.94 -37.45
CA SER A 643 -0.15 -2.31 -38.10
C SER A 643 -0.09 -1.92 -39.57
N MET A 644 -0.68 -0.78 -39.93
CA MET A 644 -0.76 -0.30 -41.31
C MET A 644 0.40 0.66 -41.61
N PRO A 645 1.36 0.31 -42.48
CA PRO A 645 2.49 1.17 -42.78
C PRO A 645 2.06 2.48 -43.45
N PHE A 646 2.58 3.61 -42.97
CA PHE A 646 2.20 4.94 -43.43
C PHE A 646 3.37 5.92 -43.46
N GLU A 647 3.22 7.01 -44.21
CA GLU A 647 4.11 8.17 -44.16
C GLU A 647 3.33 9.40 -43.68
N VAL A 648 3.99 10.34 -42.99
CA VAL A 648 3.41 11.64 -42.61
C VAL A 648 4.08 12.75 -43.40
N TRP A 649 3.25 13.57 -44.05
CA TRP A 649 3.66 14.80 -44.69
C TRP A 649 3.20 16.00 -43.86
N ASP A 650 4.10 16.53 -43.05
CA ASP A 650 3.87 17.79 -42.33
C ASP A 650 3.96 18.96 -43.32
N LYS A 651 2.82 19.58 -43.60
CA LYS A 651 2.72 20.70 -44.54
C LYS A 651 3.24 22.01 -43.94
N PHE A 652 3.21 22.19 -42.63
CA PHE A 652 3.78 23.36 -41.96
C PHE A 652 5.30 23.42 -42.18
N VAL A 653 5.96 22.26 -42.16
CA VAL A 653 7.41 22.12 -42.41
C VAL A 653 7.74 22.02 -43.89
N SER A 654 7.04 21.16 -44.64
CA SER A 654 7.42 20.75 -46.00
C SER A 654 6.69 21.51 -47.12
N GLY A 655 5.64 22.27 -46.79
CA GLY A 655 4.75 22.91 -47.76
C GLY A 655 3.79 21.92 -48.43
N SER A 656 2.99 22.40 -49.39
CA SER A 656 2.00 21.56 -50.11
C SER A 656 2.68 20.43 -50.91
N PRO A 657 2.22 19.16 -50.78
CA PRO A 657 2.67 18.08 -51.63
C PRO A 657 2.24 18.31 -53.09
N THR A 658 3.03 17.83 -54.05
CA THR A 658 2.66 17.85 -55.47
C THR A 658 1.81 16.63 -55.83
N SER A 659 1.13 16.66 -56.98
CA SER A 659 0.45 15.46 -57.48
C SER A 659 1.41 14.29 -57.71
N THR A 660 2.69 14.53 -58.02
CA THR A 660 3.68 13.45 -58.18
C THR A 660 3.95 12.77 -56.83
N ASP A 661 4.04 13.55 -55.76
CA ASP A 661 4.29 13.03 -54.41
C ASP A 661 3.10 12.19 -53.93
N LEU A 662 1.88 12.70 -54.10
CA LEU A 662 0.65 11.98 -53.74
C LEU A 662 0.45 10.68 -54.52
N ASN A 663 0.82 10.67 -55.82
CA ASN A 663 0.62 9.49 -56.69
C ASN A 663 1.56 8.31 -56.38
N ASN A 664 2.49 8.45 -55.44
CA ASN A 664 3.26 7.32 -54.91
C ASN A 664 2.43 6.46 -53.95
N TYR A 665 1.30 6.98 -53.47
CA TYR A 665 0.45 6.34 -52.48
C TYR A 665 -0.87 5.89 -53.09
N GLU A 666 -1.49 4.87 -52.50
CA GLU A 666 -2.83 4.41 -52.91
C GLU A 666 -3.92 5.18 -52.16
N THR A 667 -3.64 5.54 -50.91
CA THR A 667 -4.56 6.28 -50.05
C THR A 667 -3.88 7.51 -49.46
N VAL A 668 -4.54 8.66 -49.55
CA VAL A 668 -4.15 9.90 -48.90
C VAL A 668 -5.21 10.23 -47.85
N ILE A 669 -4.78 10.46 -46.62
CA ILE A 669 -5.59 10.97 -45.53
C ILE A 669 -5.17 12.43 -45.33
N TRP A 670 -6.08 13.37 -45.62
CA TRP A 670 -5.81 14.80 -45.52
C TRP A 670 -6.50 15.39 -44.29
N LEU A 671 -5.69 15.83 -43.33
CA LEU A 671 -6.13 16.32 -42.03
C LEU A 671 -6.00 17.83 -41.99
N VAL A 672 -7.11 18.54 -41.85
CA VAL A 672 -7.08 20.00 -41.70
C VAL A 672 -7.24 20.43 -40.24
N GLY A 673 -7.58 19.49 -39.35
CA GLY A 673 -7.81 19.75 -37.94
C GLY A 673 -8.80 20.89 -37.71
N ASP A 674 -8.36 21.88 -36.94
CA ASP A 674 -9.16 23.00 -36.47
C ASP A 674 -9.01 24.29 -37.31
N ALA A 675 -8.23 24.25 -38.40
CA ALA A 675 -7.88 25.43 -39.19
C ALA A 675 -9.11 26.17 -39.74
N ARG A 676 -9.14 27.50 -39.58
CA ARG A 676 -10.29 28.36 -39.94
C ARG A 676 -10.09 29.22 -41.19
N SER A 677 -8.89 29.23 -41.75
CA SER A 677 -8.56 29.99 -42.95
C SER A 677 -7.41 29.33 -43.68
N ASN A 678 -7.37 29.47 -45.01
CA ASN A 678 -6.35 28.83 -45.86
C ASN A 678 -6.33 27.27 -45.76
N ILE A 679 -7.47 26.66 -45.42
CA ILE A 679 -7.69 25.21 -45.27
C ILE A 679 -7.12 24.43 -46.47
N LEU A 680 -7.62 24.69 -47.69
CA LEU A 680 -6.99 24.19 -48.92
C LEU A 680 -6.54 25.35 -49.79
N SER A 681 -5.25 25.38 -50.11
CA SER A 681 -4.65 26.31 -51.06
C SER A 681 -4.86 25.85 -52.50
N ALA A 682 -4.61 26.74 -53.47
CA ALA A 682 -4.71 26.38 -54.88
C ALA A 682 -3.72 25.28 -55.32
N SER A 683 -2.55 25.17 -54.65
CA SER A 683 -1.60 24.08 -54.87
C SER A 683 -2.14 22.75 -54.35
N ASP A 684 -2.77 22.75 -53.17
CA ASP A 684 -3.37 21.54 -52.58
C ASP A 684 -4.47 20.99 -53.49
N ILE A 685 -5.36 21.87 -53.94
CA ILE A 685 -6.44 21.53 -54.88
C ILE A 685 -5.84 20.91 -56.15
N THR A 686 -4.84 21.54 -56.75
CA THR A 686 -4.20 21.02 -57.99
C THR A 686 -3.56 19.64 -57.77
N ALA A 687 -2.94 19.41 -56.61
CA ALA A 687 -2.32 18.14 -56.26
C ALA A 687 -3.37 17.04 -56.07
N LEU A 688 -4.42 17.33 -55.32
CA LEU A 688 -5.55 16.43 -55.05
C LEU A 688 -6.32 16.08 -56.33
N GLU A 689 -6.58 17.04 -57.20
CA GLU A 689 -7.20 16.78 -58.51
C GLU A 689 -6.39 15.76 -59.31
N GLY A 690 -5.07 15.97 -59.41
CA GLY A 690 -4.18 15.06 -60.13
C GLY A 690 -4.07 13.67 -59.52
N PHE A 691 -4.13 13.57 -58.19
CA PHE A 691 -4.14 12.29 -57.47
C PHE A 691 -5.45 11.52 -57.70
N MET A 692 -6.59 12.21 -57.56
CA MET A 692 -7.92 11.62 -57.73
C MET A 692 -8.19 11.25 -59.19
N ASP A 693 -7.69 12.02 -60.16
CA ASP A 693 -7.79 11.68 -61.59
C ASP A 693 -7.03 10.39 -61.95
N ASN A 694 -5.97 10.06 -61.19
CA ASN A 694 -5.24 8.80 -61.32
C ASN A 694 -5.84 7.64 -60.51
N GLY A 695 -6.97 7.88 -59.84
CA GLY A 695 -7.73 6.86 -59.12
C GLY A 695 -7.32 6.64 -57.67
N GLY A 696 -6.56 7.57 -57.07
CA GLY A 696 -6.18 7.52 -55.66
C GLY A 696 -7.37 7.62 -54.71
N ASN A 697 -7.27 7.02 -53.52
CA ASN A 697 -8.29 7.08 -52.47
C ASN A 697 -8.03 8.28 -51.54
N LEU A 698 -9.06 9.10 -51.28
CA LEU A 698 -8.93 10.27 -50.40
C LEU A 698 -9.85 10.14 -49.18
N PHE A 699 -9.29 10.17 -47.98
CA PHE A 699 -10.03 10.52 -46.76
C PHE A 699 -9.71 11.95 -46.39
N MET A 700 -10.72 12.80 -46.30
CA MET A 700 -10.54 14.20 -45.92
C MET A 700 -11.42 14.51 -44.70
N THR A 701 -10.83 15.11 -43.68
CA THR A 701 -11.49 15.38 -42.40
C THR A 701 -10.95 16.66 -41.77
N GLY A 702 -11.80 17.32 -40.99
CA GLY A 702 -11.51 18.64 -40.41
C GLY A 702 -12.72 19.57 -40.46
N GLN A 703 -12.65 20.65 -39.71
CA GLN A 703 -13.72 21.64 -39.68
C GLN A 703 -13.64 22.64 -40.84
N SER A 704 -14.75 23.29 -41.15
CA SER A 704 -14.83 24.41 -42.10
C SER A 704 -14.47 24.15 -43.58
N ILE A 705 -14.05 22.93 -43.96
CA ILE A 705 -13.64 22.54 -45.32
C ILE A 705 -14.69 22.91 -46.39
N ILE A 706 -15.93 22.47 -46.17
CA ILE A 706 -17.01 22.56 -47.16
C ILE A 706 -17.40 24.02 -47.43
N GLY A 707 -17.60 24.81 -46.37
CA GLY A 707 -18.04 26.20 -46.48
C GLY A 707 -16.96 27.12 -47.04
N GLN A 708 -15.68 26.83 -46.78
CA GLN A 708 -14.59 27.58 -47.41
C GLN A 708 -14.58 27.30 -48.91
N LEU A 709 -14.59 26.03 -49.32
CA LEU A 709 -14.56 25.63 -50.73
C LEU A 709 -15.79 26.09 -51.52
N ASP A 710 -16.97 26.18 -50.93
CA ASP A 710 -18.17 26.73 -51.60
C ASP A 710 -17.93 28.16 -52.09
N SER A 711 -17.08 28.91 -51.39
CA SER A 711 -16.71 30.28 -51.76
C SER A 711 -15.43 30.39 -52.60
N SER A 712 -14.42 29.56 -52.32
CA SER A 712 -13.09 29.65 -52.94
C SER A 712 -12.97 28.83 -54.22
N ASP A 713 -13.50 27.60 -54.24
CA ASP A 713 -13.54 26.72 -55.40
C ASP A 713 -14.76 25.77 -55.37
N PRO A 714 -15.96 26.28 -55.71
CA PRO A 714 -17.17 25.47 -55.74
C PRO A 714 -17.14 24.38 -56.80
N THR A 715 -16.20 24.45 -57.76
CA THR A 715 -16.05 23.44 -58.81
C THR A 715 -15.37 22.21 -58.26
N PHE A 716 -14.28 22.38 -57.50
CA PHE A 716 -13.62 21.28 -56.80
C PHE A 716 -14.57 20.61 -55.79
N LEU A 717 -15.29 21.41 -54.99
CA LEU A 717 -16.25 20.90 -54.00
C LEU A 717 -17.32 20.00 -54.64
N ALA A 718 -17.93 20.44 -55.74
CA ALA A 718 -19.01 19.69 -56.39
C ALA A 718 -18.51 18.50 -57.23
N ASN A 719 -17.36 18.63 -57.90
CA ASN A 719 -16.89 17.64 -58.87
C ASN A 719 -15.92 16.60 -58.30
N TYR A 720 -15.08 16.96 -57.33
CA TYR A 720 -14.11 16.05 -56.69
C TYR A 720 -14.57 15.63 -55.31
N LEU A 721 -14.96 16.58 -54.44
CA LEU A 721 -15.45 16.23 -53.11
C LEU A 721 -16.92 15.78 -53.09
N ARG A 722 -17.64 15.89 -54.22
CA ARG A 722 -19.02 15.41 -54.41
C ARG A 722 -19.99 15.92 -53.35
N ALA A 723 -19.74 17.13 -52.86
CA ALA A 723 -20.49 17.77 -51.79
C ALA A 723 -21.06 19.11 -52.26
N GLN A 724 -22.09 19.58 -51.57
CA GLN A 724 -22.57 20.96 -51.66
C GLN A 724 -22.78 21.48 -50.24
N TYR A 725 -22.25 22.66 -49.96
CA TYR A 725 -22.44 23.33 -48.67
C TYR A 725 -23.91 23.59 -48.38
N ASP A 726 -24.31 23.40 -47.13
CA ASP A 726 -25.66 23.68 -46.64
C ASP A 726 -25.63 24.76 -45.56
N GLN A 727 -25.14 24.45 -44.35
CA GLN A 727 -25.05 25.39 -43.24
C GLN A 727 -23.99 24.99 -42.23
N THR A 728 -23.58 25.93 -41.37
CA THR A 728 -22.80 25.64 -40.16
C THR A 728 -23.76 25.38 -39.00
N ILE A 729 -23.65 24.21 -38.38
CA ILE A 729 -24.47 23.81 -37.22
C ILE A 729 -23.65 22.86 -36.34
N PHE A 730 -23.72 23.05 -35.03
CA PHE A 730 -23.08 22.17 -34.07
C PHE A 730 -24.10 21.18 -33.49
N TYR A 731 -23.85 19.89 -33.68
CA TYR A 731 -24.63 18.81 -33.07
C TYR A 731 -23.70 17.64 -32.75
N PRO A 732 -23.54 17.22 -31.48
CA PRO A 732 -22.48 16.28 -31.11
C PRO A 732 -22.77 14.83 -31.48
N ALA A 733 -24.02 14.47 -31.74
CA ALA A 733 -24.44 13.09 -31.98
C ALA A 733 -24.81 12.85 -33.44
N HIS A 734 -24.22 11.83 -34.04
CA HIS A 734 -24.37 11.51 -35.46
C HIS A 734 -24.90 10.09 -35.61
N THR A 735 -25.84 9.91 -36.53
CA THR A 735 -26.41 8.60 -36.83
C THR A 735 -25.95 8.17 -38.21
N GLY A 736 -25.40 6.96 -38.27
CA GLY A 736 -25.04 6.31 -39.51
C GLY A 736 -26.26 6.03 -40.39
N GLN A 737 -26.15 6.30 -41.68
CA GLN A 737 -27.21 6.04 -42.64
C GLN A 737 -27.27 4.54 -42.96
N ALA A 738 -28.45 3.95 -42.79
CA ALA A 738 -28.64 2.52 -43.08
C ALA A 738 -28.27 2.18 -44.54
N GLY A 739 -27.45 1.14 -44.71
CA GLY A 739 -26.95 0.66 -46.00
C GLY A 739 -25.91 1.55 -46.68
N SER A 740 -25.37 2.58 -46.00
CA SER A 740 -24.22 3.33 -46.50
C SER A 740 -22.92 2.51 -46.34
N PRO A 741 -21.89 2.73 -47.19
CA PRO A 741 -20.67 1.93 -47.16
C PRO A 741 -19.91 1.97 -45.83
N ILE A 742 -19.91 3.13 -45.14
CA ILE A 742 -19.15 3.34 -43.91
C ILE A 742 -20.11 3.47 -42.74
N GLY A 743 -21.13 4.31 -42.86
CA GLY A 743 -22.02 4.65 -41.75
C GLY A 743 -22.98 3.55 -41.27
N ASP A 744 -23.24 2.50 -42.05
CA ASP A 744 -24.28 1.52 -41.70
C ASP A 744 -24.09 0.88 -40.31
N GLY A 745 -25.12 0.98 -39.46
CA GLY A 745 -25.09 0.45 -38.10
C GLY A 745 -24.28 1.26 -37.07
N MET A 746 -23.69 2.40 -37.44
CA MET A 746 -22.84 3.20 -36.54
C MET A 746 -23.55 4.40 -35.92
N LYS A 747 -23.06 4.83 -34.75
CA LYS A 747 -23.38 6.12 -34.12
C LYS A 747 -22.08 6.76 -33.64
N LEU A 748 -21.92 8.07 -33.83
CA LEU A 748 -20.75 8.80 -33.35
C LEU A 748 -21.18 9.87 -32.34
N ILE A 749 -20.34 10.15 -31.34
CA ILE A 749 -20.53 11.25 -30.40
C ILE A 749 -19.22 11.98 -30.13
N PHE A 750 -19.32 13.29 -29.89
CA PHE A 750 -18.18 14.15 -29.53
C PHE A 750 -18.27 14.63 -28.09
N SER A 751 -17.11 14.83 -27.47
CA SER A 751 -17.00 15.48 -26.15
C SER A 751 -16.58 16.95 -26.30
N PRO A 752 -17.08 17.88 -25.47
CA PRO A 752 -16.71 19.30 -25.53
C PRO A 752 -15.21 19.59 -25.38
N GLN A 753 -14.41 18.67 -24.83
CA GLN A 753 -12.97 18.84 -24.70
C GLN A 753 -12.18 18.54 -25.98
N HIS A 754 -12.79 17.93 -27.01
CA HIS A 754 -12.06 17.41 -28.19
C HIS A 754 -12.08 18.36 -29.41
N ASN A 755 -11.96 19.67 -29.15
CA ASN A 755 -11.74 20.75 -30.11
C ASN A 755 -12.64 20.86 -31.38
N GLN A 756 -13.89 20.40 -31.35
CA GLN A 756 -14.84 20.63 -32.46
C GLN A 756 -15.66 21.91 -32.22
N THR A 757 -15.47 22.96 -33.04
CA THR A 757 -16.20 24.24 -32.85
C THR A 757 -17.00 24.72 -34.05
N GLU A 758 -16.64 24.35 -35.28
CA GLU A 758 -17.31 24.80 -36.51
C GLU A 758 -17.67 23.65 -37.46
N MET A 759 -18.58 22.78 -37.03
CA MET A 759 -19.11 21.73 -37.89
C MET A 759 -20.02 22.29 -38.97
N GLN A 760 -19.90 21.74 -40.18
CA GLN A 760 -20.74 22.09 -41.32
C GLN A 760 -21.57 20.90 -41.77
N THR A 761 -22.79 21.16 -42.25
CA THR A 761 -23.55 20.17 -43.01
C THR A 761 -23.34 20.34 -44.50
N MET A 762 -23.47 19.23 -45.19
CA MET A 762 -23.43 19.16 -46.63
C MET A 762 -24.62 18.37 -47.18
N SER A 763 -24.76 18.41 -48.49
CA SER A 763 -25.63 17.51 -49.25
C SER A 763 -24.82 16.73 -50.28
N THR A 764 -25.26 15.51 -50.56
CA THR A 764 -24.64 14.61 -51.53
C THR A 764 -24.92 15.08 -52.96
N THR A 765 -23.91 15.08 -53.83
CA THR A 765 -24.06 15.40 -55.25
C THR A 765 -23.33 14.38 -56.12
N ASN A 766 -23.66 14.33 -57.42
CA ASN A 766 -22.87 13.62 -58.43
C ASN A 766 -22.52 12.14 -58.10
N GLY A 767 -23.42 11.43 -57.39
CA GLY A 767 -23.28 10.01 -57.08
C GLY A 767 -22.62 9.68 -55.74
N SER A 768 -22.35 10.65 -54.86
CA SER A 768 -21.99 10.37 -53.46
C SER A 768 -23.16 9.82 -52.64
N VAL A 769 -22.82 9.08 -51.58
CA VAL A 769 -23.74 8.48 -50.61
C VAL A 769 -23.53 9.17 -49.27
N ALA A 770 -24.61 9.51 -48.58
CA ALA A 770 -24.53 10.04 -47.23
C ALA A 770 -24.26 8.89 -46.26
N ASP A 771 -23.20 9.03 -45.46
CA ASP A 771 -22.79 8.03 -44.46
C ASP A 771 -23.24 8.42 -43.07
N PHE A 772 -23.14 9.69 -42.70
CA PHE A 772 -23.52 10.18 -41.38
C PHE A 772 -24.48 11.36 -41.47
N LEU A 773 -25.53 11.31 -40.64
CA LEU A 773 -26.60 12.28 -40.58
C LEU A 773 -26.67 12.90 -39.19
N ILE A 774 -27.06 14.17 -39.12
CA ILE A 774 -27.34 14.89 -37.87
C ILE A 774 -28.82 15.27 -37.76
N SER A 775 -29.34 15.41 -36.53
CA SER A 775 -30.69 15.89 -36.25
C SER A 775 -30.60 17.36 -35.81
N PRO A 776 -31.24 18.33 -36.49
CA PRO A 776 -32.53 18.22 -37.19
C PRO A 776 -32.47 17.94 -38.70
N GLY A 777 -31.28 17.81 -39.29
CA GLY A 777 -31.09 17.43 -40.69
C GLY A 777 -29.76 17.91 -41.26
N GLY A 778 -29.19 17.15 -42.19
CA GLY A 778 -27.91 17.44 -42.85
C GLY A 778 -26.99 16.24 -42.87
N VAL A 779 -26.11 16.17 -43.87
CA VAL A 779 -25.06 15.14 -43.98
C VAL A 779 -23.79 15.69 -43.34
N SER A 780 -23.16 14.93 -42.45
CA SER A 780 -21.88 15.27 -41.81
C SER A 780 -20.72 14.40 -42.30
N GLY A 781 -21.03 13.30 -42.98
CA GLY A 781 -20.04 12.44 -43.61
C GLY A 781 -20.63 11.80 -44.87
N LEU A 782 -19.85 11.75 -45.95
CA LEU A 782 -20.26 11.12 -47.21
C LEU A 782 -19.12 10.31 -47.84
N SER A 783 -19.50 9.34 -48.67
CA SER A 783 -18.58 8.54 -49.47
C SER A 783 -18.90 8.62 -50.96
N TYR A 784 -17.90 8.39 -51.80
CA TYR A 784 -18.06 8.24 -53.23
C TYR A 784 -17.15 7.13 -53.75
N ASN A 785 -17.70 6.26 -54.61
CA ASN A 785 -17.00 5.14 -55.20
C ASN A 785 -17.16 5.20 -56.72
N GLY A 786 -16.14 5.72 -57.42
CA GLY A 786 -16.14 5.89 -58.87
C GLY A 786 -14.75 5.65 -59.46
N THR A 787 -14.26 6.61 -60.26
CA THR A 787 -12.89 6.55 -60.80
C THR A 787 -11.81 6.69 -59.72
N TYR A 788 -12.17 7.32 -58.60
CA TYR A 788 -11.46 7.36 -57.32
C TYR A 788 -12.45 7.01 -56.21
N LYS A 789 -11.94 6.77 -55.00
CA LYS A 789 -12.77 6.69 -53.80
C LYS A 789 -12.54 7.89 -52.90
N LEU A 790 -13.61 8.31 -52.24
CA LEU A 790 -13.59 9.43 -51.31
C LEU A 790 -14.39 9.07 -50.05
N PHE A 791 -13.86 9.43 -48.89
CA PHE A 791 -14.64 9.66 -47.70
C PHE A 791 -14.38 11.08 -47.20
N LEU A 792 -15.43 11.85 -46.98
CA LEU A 792 -15.36 13.24 -46.57
C LEU A 792 -16.14 13.41 -45.27
N MET A 793 -15.48 13.95 -44.25
CA MET A 793 -16.09 14.37 -42.99
C MET A 793 -16.00 15.90 -42.88
N SER A 794 -17.09 16.51 -42.46
CA SER A 794 -17.19 17.97 -42.28
C SER A 794 -16.95 18.43 -40.83
N PHE A 795 -16.26 17.57 -40.07
CA PHE A 795 -15.82 17.75 -38.69
C PHE A 795 -14.51 16.97 -38.51
N GLY A 796 -13.78 17.26 -37.44
CA GLY A 796 -12.49 16.64 -37.13
C GLY A 796 -12.62 15.19 -36.67
N PHE A 797 -11.72 14.32 -37.12
CA PHE A 797 -11.72 12.91 -36.72
C PHE A 797 -11.31 12.76 -35.24
N GLU A 798 -10.41 13.64 -34.78
CA GLU A 798 -9.96 13.80 -33.40
C GLU A 798 -11.11 14.05 -32.40
N SER A 799 -12.24 14.60 -32.88
CA SER A 799 -13.37 14.95 -32.02
C SER A 799 -14.21 13.76 -31.52
N ILE A 800 -14.05 12.58 -32.15
CA ILE A 800 -14.80 11.36 -31.82
C ILE A 800 -14.34 10.82 -30.45
N SER A 801 -15.29 10.64 -29.53
CA SER A 801 -15.04 10.06 -28.19
C SER A 801 -14.95 8.54 -28.25
N ASN A 802 -14.00 7.98 -27.50
CA ASN A 802 -13.86 6.54 -27.28
C ASN A 802 -14.56 6.05 -25.99
N ASP A 803 -15.08 6.96 -25.16
CA ASP A 803 -15.50 6.68 -23.77
C ASP A 803 -16.97 6.25 -23.67
N ASN A 804 -17.71 6.31 -24.78
CA ASN A 804 -19.16 6.17 -24.80
C ASN A 804 -19.64 4.83 -25.40
N THR A 805 -18.78 3.81 -25.40
CA THR A 805 -19.09 2.46 -25.93
C THR A 805 -20.26 1.79 -25.21
N ALA A 806 -20.39 1.99 -23.89
CA ALA A 806 -21.52 1.50 -23.09
C ALA A 806 -22.88 2.05 -23.56
N GLN A 807 -22.89 3.18 -24.27
CA GLN A 807 -24.08 3.79 -24.86
C GLN A 807 -24.24 3.47 -26.35
N ASN A 808 -23.47 2.51 -26.87
CA ASN A 808 -23.49 2.03 -28.25
C ASN A 808 -23.07 3.12 -29.26
N TYR A 809 -22.13 3.99 -28.88
CA TYR A 809 -21.39 4.84 -29.81
C TYR A 809 -20.11 4.12 -30.25
N ALA A 810 -19.78 4.26 -31.53
CA ALA A 810 -18.60 3.66 -32.11
C ALA A 810 -17.35 4.47 -31.77
N THR A 811 -16.24 3.78 -31.57
CA THR A 811 -14.92 4.36 -31.34
C THR A 811 -14.29 4.87 -32.62
N ARG A 812 -13.22 5.66 -32.49
CA ARG A 812 -12.37 6.08 -33.62
C ARG A 812 -11.86 4.88 -34.42
N GLY A 813 -11.33 3.86 -33.74
CA GLY A 813 -10.78 2.67 -34.40
C GLY A 813 -11.78 1.81 -35.16
N GLU A 814 -13.04 1.76 -34.71
CA GLU A 814 -14.13 1.10 -35.44
C GLU A 814 -14.48 1.85 -36.73
N LEU A 815 -14.58 3.19 -36.67
CA LEU A 815 -14.83 4.01 -37.84
C LEU A 815 -13.66 3.91 -38.83
N PHE A 816 -12.43 4.05 -38.34
CA PHE A 816 -11.23 3.98 -39.16
C PHE A 816 -11.12 2.65 -39.89
N GLY A 817 -11.41 1.54 -39.21
CA GLY A 817 -11.44 0.20 -39.82
C GLY A 817 -12.41 0.10 -41.00
N LYS A 818 -13.60 0.71 -40.88
CA LYS A 818 -14.57 0.75 -41.99
C LYS A 818 -14.13 1.64 -43.15
N ILE A 819 -13.50 2.78 -42.87
CA ILE A 819 -12.95 3.67 -43.90
C ILE A 819 -11.90 2.92 -44.73
N MET A 820 -10.97 2.23 -44.08
CA MET A 820 -9.92 1.48 -44.78
C MET A 820 -10.49 0.29 -45.55
N THR A 821 -11.48 -0.42 -45.00
CA THR A 821 -12.22 -1.47 -45.73
C THR A 821 -12.86 -0.93 -47.02
N PHE A 822 -13.47 0.24 -46.94
CA PHE A 822 -14.07 0.90 -48.11
C PHE A 822 -13.02 1.22 -49.20
N PHE A 823 -11.88 1.78 -48.82
CA PHE A 823 -10.79 2.11 -49.74
C PHE A 823 -10.12 0.89 -50.37
N ASN A 824 -9.95 -0.20 -49.61
CA ASN A 824 -9.31 -1.41 -50.12
C ASN A 824 -10.17 -2.19 -51.13
N GLY A 825 -11.50 -2.01 -51.20
CA GLY A 825 -12.25 -2.75 -52.23
C GLY A 825 -13.75 -2.99 -52.08
N GLY A 826 -14.58 -2.03 -51.67
CA GLY A 826 -16.05 -2.17 -51.65
C GLY A 826 -16.79 -2.42 -53.00
N VAL A 827 -16.17 -3.03 -54.01
CA VAL A 827 -16.81 -3.66 -55.17
C VAL A 827 -16.31 -5.11 -55.21
N LEU A 828 -17.22 -6.07 -55.06
CA LEU A 828 -17.03 -7.53 -55.20
C LEU A 828 -15.62 -7.91 -55.64
N SER A 829 -14.76 -8.15 -54.64
CA SER A 829 -13.42 -8.68 -54.82
C SER A 829 -13.46 -9.85 -55.81
N LEU A 830 -12.66 -9.77 -56.87
CA LEU A 830 -12.31 -10.92 -57.72
C LEU A 830 -11.44 -11.93 -56.94
N ASN A 831 -10.94 -11.53 -55.78
CA ASN A 831 -10.17 -12.36 -54.87
C ASN A 831 -11.09 -12.99 -53.82
N PRO A 832 -10.85 -14.25 -53.43
CA PRO A 832 -11.48 -14.78 -52.23
C PRO A 832 -11.07 -13.96 -51.00
N LEU A 833 -11.90 -13.94 -49.96
CA LEU A 833 -11.65 -13.26 -48.68
C LEU A 833 -11.68 -14.28 -47.54
N ILE A 834 -10.74 -14.19 -46.61
CA ILE A 834 -10.86 -14.85 -45.31
C ILE A 834 -11.76 -13.96 -44.45
N ASP A 835 -12.93 -14.46 -44.05
CA ASP A 835 -13.87 -13.67 -43.24
C ASP A 835 -13.53 -13.71 -41.75
N ASN A 836 -12.96 -14.82 -41.28
CA ASN A 836 -12.61 -15.04 -39.89
C ASN A 836 -11.60 -16.18 -39.75
N ILE A 837 -10.79 -16.15 -38.69
CA ILE A 837 -9.91 -17.23 -38.25
C ILE A 837 -10.33 -17.60 -36.81
N ALA A 838 -10.32 -18.88 -36.48
CA ALA A 838 -10.62 -19.39 -35.15
C ALA A 838 -9.65 -20.51 -34.78
N LEU A 839 -9.36 -20.64 -33.48
CA LEU A 839 -8.67 -21.81 -32.94
C LEU A 839 -9.73 -22.82 -32.47
N GLU A 840 -9.70 -24.04 -33.00
CA GLU A 840 -10.68 -25.07 -32.66
C GLU A 840 -10.41 -25.67 -31.27
N ASN A 841 -11.45 -25.78 -30.45
CA ASN A 841 -11.47 -26.36 -29.10
C ASN A 841 -10.72 -25.55 -28.03
N GLU A 842 -10.40 -24.29 -28.30
CA GLU A 842 -9.75 -23.38 -27.37
C GLU A 842 -10.76 -22.32 -26.90
N ILE A 843 -10.70 -21.93 -25.63
CA ILE A 843 -11.68 -21.03 -25.00
C ILE A 843 -11.37 -19.57 -25.33
N ALA A 844 -10.10 -19.22 -25.45
CA ALA A 844 -9.61 -17.88 -25.78
C ALA A 844 -8.31 -17.98 -26.59
N VAL A 845 -8.10 -17.03 -27.50
CA VAL A 845 -6.84 -16.96 -28.30
C VAL A 845 -5.65 -16.47 -27.47
N THR A 846 -5.87 -16.08 -26.23
CA THR A 846 -4.84 -15.56 -25.33
C THR A 846 -4.23 -16.65 -24.45
N ASN A 847 -4.92 -17.76 -24.15
CA ASN A 847 -4.45 -18.74 -23.16
C ASN A 847 -4.54 -20.15 -23.75
N ILE A 848 -3.76 -20.41 -24.82
CA ILE A 848 -3.77 -21.68 -25.53
C ILE A 848 -2.91 -22.70 -24.80
N THR A 849 -3.48 -23.86 -24.48
CA THR A 849 -2.77 -24.94 -23.74
C THR A 849 -2.32 -26.08 -24.66
N ASN A 850 -2.87 -26.17 -25.87
CA ASN A 850 -2.44 -27.17 -26.85
C ASN A 850 -1.28 -26.63 -27.69
N HIS A 851 -0.07 -27.12 -27.43
CA HIS A 851 1.16 -26.81 -28.18
C HIS A 851 1.16 -27.21 -29.67
N THR A 852 0.07 -27.81 -30.16
CA THR A 852 -0.20 -28.11 -31.58
C THR A 852 -1.64 -27.70 -31.95
N PRO A 853 -1.95 -26.39 -31.96
CA PRO A 853 -3.31 -25.92 -32.12
C PRO A 853 -3.87 -26.22 -33.51
N THR A 854 -5.21 -26.25 -33.62
CA THR A 854 -5.91 -26.39 -34.91
C THR A 854 -6.53 -25.06 -35.29
N PHE A 855 -6.15 -24.54 -36.45
CA PHE A 855 -6.69 -23.29 -36.98
C PHE A 855 -7.80 -23.60 -37.98
N ALA A 856 -8.93 -22.92 -37.87
CA ALA A 856 -10.03 -22.95 -38.83
C ALA A 856 -10.31 -21.55 -39.35
N TRP A 857 -10.78 -21.44 -40.59
CA TRP A 857 -11.12 -20.15 -41.19
C TRP A 857 -12.39 -20.24 -42.02
N SER A 858 -13.09 -19.12 -42.18
CA SER A 858 -14.22 -19.01 -43.11
C SER A 858 -13.82 -18.18 -44.32
N VAL A 859 -14.37 -18.53 -45.49
CA VAL A 859 -14.04 -17.89 -46.76
C VAL A 859 -15.30 -17.40 -47.44
N SER A 860 -15.28 -16.17 -47.93
CA SER A 860 -16.27 -15.65 -48.87
C SER A 860 -15.62 -15.38 -50.23
N ASP A 861 -16.21 -15.92 -51.30
CA ASP A 861 -15.86 -15.56 -52.67
C ASP A 861 -17.13 -15.08 -53.37
N THR A 862 -17.20 -13.77 -53.58
CA THR A 862 -18.36 -13.11 -54.17
C THR A 862 -18.49 -13.32 -55.68
N THR A 863 -17.49 -13.94 -56.32
CA THR A 863 -17.50 -14.31 -57.75
C THR A 863 -17.96 -15.74 -58.03
N GLY A 864 -18.14 -16.57 -57.01
CA GLY A 864 -18.62 -17.95 -57.13
C GLY A 864 -17.55 -18.97 -57.57
N GLY A 865 -16.26 -18.63 -57.46
CA GLY A 865 -15.16 -19.58 -57.60
C GLY A 865 -15.10 -20.56 -56.43
N SER A 866 -14.65 -21.79 -56.67
CA SER A 866 -14.29 -22.71 -55.58
C SER A 866 -12.82 -22.48 -55.21
N ILE A 867 -12.50 -22.48 -53.92
CA ILE A 867 -11.11 -22.47 -53.47
C ILE A 867 -10.42 -23.74 -53.97
N VAL A 868 -9.23 -23.59 -54.53
CA VAL A 868 -8.44 -24.69 -55.10
C VAL A 868 -7.06 -24.83 -54.46
N GLU A 869 -6.59 -23.80 -53.76
CA GLU A 869 -5.33 -23.80 -53.02
C GLU A 869 -5.43 -22.88 -51.80
N TYR A 870 -4.62 -23.15 -50.78
CA TYR A 870 -4.42 -22.29 -49.63
C TYR A 870 -2.97 -22.35 -49.14
N GLU A 871 -2.53 -21.30 -48.46
CA GLU A 871 -1.23 -21.21 -47.80
C GLU A 871 -1.42 -20.79 -46.35
N VAL A 872 -0.58 -21.33 -45.48
CA VAL A 872 -0.54 -20.97 -44.06
C VAL A 872 0.89 -20.76 -43.60
N LYS A 873 1.07 -19.94 -42.58
CA LYS A 873 2.31 -19.87 -41.81
C LYS A 873 2.03 -19.55 -40.35
N VAL A 874 2.89 -20.04 -39.46
CA VAL A 874 2.92 -19.69 -38.04
C VAL A 874 4.33 -19.28 -37.68
N GLY A 875 4.46 -18.21 -36.90
CA GLY A 875 5.75 -17.74 -36.40
C GLY A 875 5.58 -16.70 -35.32
N THR A 876 6.68 -16.04 -34.97
CA THR A 876 6.74 -15.02 -33.91
C THR A 876 6.75 -13.61 -34.50
N GLY A 877 6.31 -12.61 -33.74
CA GLY A 877 6.26 -11.21 -34.20
C GLY A 877 5.28 -10.97 -35.36
N ASN A 878 5.51 -9.89 -36.11
CA ASN A 878 4.70 -9.45 -37.26
C ASN A 878 4.90 -10.25 -38.56
N LEU A 879 5.72 -11.32 -38.55
CA LEU A 879 5.99 -12.19 -39.71
C LEU A 879 6.47 -11.45 -40.98
N CYS A 880 7.17 -10.33 -40.80
CA CYS A 880 7.70 -9.52 -41.90
C CYS A 880 8.83 -10.19 -42.67
N SER A 881 9.53 -11.16 -42.07
CA SER A 881 10.58 -11.96 -42.71
C SER A 881 10.23 -13.44 -42.77
N ASN A 882 10.83 -14.16 -43.73
CA ASN A 882 10.63 -15.61 -43.81
C ASN A 882 11.30 -16.38 -42.66
N SER A 883 12.29 -15.80 -41.96
CA SER A 883 12.96 -16.42 -40.81
C SER A 883 12.14 -16.42 -39.53
N ASP A 884 11.10 -15.60 -39.44
CA ASP A 884 10.19 -15.56 -38.29
C ASP A 884 9.25 -16.78 -38.27
N ASN A 885 9.14 -17.46 -39.41
CA ASN A 885 8.28 -18.62 -39.58
C ASN A 885 8.81 -19.84 -38.81
N GLN A 886 8.13 -20.18 -37.72
CA GLN A 886 8.28 -21.47 -37.04
C GLN A 886 7.72 -22.62 -37.89
N TRP A 887 6.73 -22.32 -38.73
CA TRP A 887 6.12 -23.26 -39.65
C TRP A 887 5.59 -22.54 -40.90
N TYR A 888 6.24 -22.74 -42.04
CA TYR A 888 5.78 -22.25 -43.34
C TYR A 888 5.88 -23.34 -44.42
N PRO A 889 4.87 -24.21 -44.52
CA PRO A 889 4.83 -25.27 -45.53
C PRO A 889 4.59 -24.70 -46.94
N ALA A 890 4.87 -25.52 -47.96
CA ALA A 890 4.47 -25.21 -49.34
C ALA A 890 2.93 -25.15 -49.47
N PRO A 891 2.40 -24.47 -50.50
CA PRO A 891 0.96 -24.31 -50.71
C PRO A 891 0.23 -25.66 -50.77
N PHE A 892 -0.94 -25.73 -50.15
CA PHE A 892 -1.77 -26.92 -50.11
C PHE A 892 -2.84 -26.84 -51.19
N ALA A 893 -2.92 -27.86 -52.04
CA ALA A 893 -4.00 -27.99 -53.02
C ALA A 893 -5.29 -28.50 -52.36
N GLY A 894 -6.40 -27.79 -52.53
CA GLY A 894 -7.70 -28.13 -51.96
C GLY A 894 -8.52 -26.92 -51.55
N SER A 895 -9.68 -27.21 -50.96
CA SER A 895 -10.61 -26.21 -50.43
C SER A 895 -10.81 -26.37 -48.92
N ASP A 896 -9.81 -26.92 -48.23
CA ASP A 896 -9.89 -27.13 -46.79
C ASP A 896 -9.96 -25.77 -46.08
N THR A 897 -10.70 -25.75 -44.98
CA THR A 897 -10.94 -24.55 -44.17
C THR A 897 -10.44 -24.70 -42.74
N SER A 898 -9.56 -25.68 -42.52
CA SER A 898 -8.85 -25.86 -41.26
C SER A 898 -7.55 -26.63 -41.45
N ILE A 899 -6.61 -26.44 -40.53
CA ILE A 899 -5.34 -27.15 -40.49
C ILE A 899 -4.83 -27.31 -39.05
N VAL A 900 -4.25 -28.47 -38.76
CA VAL A 900 -3.52 -28.69 -37.50
C VAL A 900 -2.10 -28.18 -37.69
N TYR A 901 -1.63 -27.35 -36.76
CA TYR A 901 -0.23 -26.93 -36.72
C TYR A 901 0.70 -28.14 -36.70
N ALA A 902 1.62 -28.20 -37.67
CA ALA A 902 2.52 -29.33 -37.86
C ALA A 902 4.01 -28.96 -37.75
N GLY A 903 4.31 -27.81 -37.15
CA GLY A 903 5.67 -27.40 -36.82
C GLY A 903 6.21 -28.06 -35.55
N LEU A 904 7.29 -27.50 -35.00
CA LEU A 904 7.79 -27.91 -33.67
C LEU A 904 6.80 -27.46 -32.59
N PRO A 905 6.52 -28.27 -31.55
CA PRO A 905 5.60 -27.87 -30.48
C PRO A 905 5.91 -26.46 -29.97
N LEU A 906 4.88 -25.62 -29.92
CA LEU A 906 4.99 -24.24 -29.46
C LEU A 906 5.36 -24.21 -27.97
N SER A 907 6.03 -23.16 -27.51
CA SER A 907 6.44 -23.06 -26.09
C SER A 907 5.36 -22.37 -25.26
N ASP A 908 5.23 -22.74 -23.99
CA ASP A 908 4.42 -22.00 -23.00
C ASP A 908 4.89 -20.55 -22.90
N GLY A 909 3.95 -19.63 -22.67
CA GLY A 909 4.18 -18.18 -22.59
C GLY A 909 4.61 -17.52 -23.90
N GLY A 910 4.58 -18.24 -25.02
CA GLY A 910 5.01 -17.74 -26.32
C GLY A 910 3.91 -17.01 -27.08
N ASP A 911 4.23 -15.83 -27.60
CA ASP A 911 3.40 -15.10 -28.57
C ASP A 911 3.66 -15.56 -30.00
N TYR A 912 2.59 -15.87 -30.72
CA TYR A 912 2.65 -16.35 -32.08
C TYR A 912 1.57 -15.70 -32.95
N VAL A 913 1.82 -15.69 -34.26
CA VAL A 913 0.85 -15.25 -35.27
C VAL A 913 0.63 -16.38 -36.26
N PHE A 914 -0.64 -16.73 -36.49
CA PHE A 914 -1.05 -17.58 -37.61
C PHE A 914 -1.52 -16.70 -38.76
N GLN A 915 -1.00 -16.95 -39.97
CA GLN A 915 -1.51 -16.32 -41.19
C GLN A 915 -2.04 -17.36 -42.17
N VAL A 916 -3.12 -17.01 -42.86
CA VAL A 916 -3.71 -17.82 -43.94
C VAL A 916 -4.09 -16.94 -45.13
N ARG A 917 -3.92 -17.50 -46.33
CA ARG A 917 -4.52 -16.97 -47.56
C ARG A 917 -5.03 -18.11 -48.44
N VAL A 918 -6.01 -17.80 -49.29
CA VAL A 918 -6.70 -18.78 -50.15
C VAL A 918 -6.69 -18.33 -51.61
N SER A 919 -6.74 -19.28 -52.54
CA SER A 919 -6.83 -19.01 -53.98
C SER A 919 -8.02 -19.69 -54.62
N ASN A 920 -8.71 -18.97 -55.51
CA ASN A 920 -9.74 -19.52 -56.40
C ASN A 920 -9.17 -20.00 -57.75
N GLY A 921 -7.83 -20.06 -57.89
CA GLY A 921 -7.13 -20.51 -59.09
C GLY A 921 -6.88 -19.43 -60.14
N THR A 922 -7.42 -18.22 -59.92
CA THR A 922 -7.11 -17.04 -60.76
C THR A 922 -6.39 -15.97 -59.95
N THR A 923 -6.78 -15.77 -58.70
CA THR A 923 -6.19 -14.80 -57.78
C THR A 923 -6.06 -15.38 -56.36
N TRP A 924 -5.24 -14.74 -55.54
CA TRP A 924 -5.09 -15.03 -54.11
C TRP A 924 -5.81 -13.96 -53.29
N SER A 925 -6.31 -14.35 -52.11
CA SER A 925 -6.66 -13.39 -51.05
C SER A 925 -5.39 -12.71 -50.53
N ASP A 926 -5.57 -11.56 -49.88
CA ASP A 926 -4.54 -11.03 -48.99
C ASP A 926 -4.31 -12.02 -47.83
N TRP A 927 -3.15 -11.91 -47.18
CA TRP A 927 -2.91 -12.63 -45.95
C TRP A 927 -3.85 -12.10 -44.86
N THR A 928 -4.42 -13.01 -44.08
CA THR A 928 -5.21 -12.68 -42.90
C THR A 928 -4.55 -13.32 -41.70
N GLU A 929 -4.46 -12.55 -40.62
CA GLU A 929 -3.63 -12.88 -39.47
C GLU A 929 -4.50 -13.10 -38.23
N GLN A 930 -4.05 -14.00 -37.36
CA GLN A 930 -4.62 -14.26 -36.06
C GLN A 930 -3.46 -14.40 -35.05
N PRO A 931 -3.17 -13.34 -34.28
CA PRO A 931 -2.31 -13.45 -33.11
C PRO A 931 -2.93 -14.42 -32.08
N PHE A 932 -2.09 -15.17 -31.40
CA PHE A 932 -2.46 -16.01 -30.28
C PHE A 932 -1.29 -16.18 -29.31
N HIS A 933 -1.62 -16.38 -28.03
CA HIS A 933 -0.66 -16.54 -26.95
C HIS A 933 -0.82 -17.92 -26.30
N MET A 934 0.31 -18.58 -26.00
CA MET A 934 0.35 -19.86 -25.30
C MET A 934 0.34 -19.61 -23.81
N ASN A 935 -0.53 -20.30 -23.06
CA ASN A 935 -0.62 -20.16 -21.60
C ASN A 935 0.74 -20.41 -20.94
N THR A 936 1.18 -19.56 -20.01
CA THR A 936 2.26 -19.94 -19.11
C THR A 936 1.67 -20.73 -17.96
N LYS A 937 2.26 -21.89 -17.66
CA LYS A 937 1.88 -22.64 -16.47
C LYS A 937 2.14 -21.82 -15.20
N PRO A 938 1.17 -21.69 -14.28
CA PRO A 938 1.31 -20.80 -13.13
C PRO A 938 2.28 -21.40 -12.10
N VAL A 939 2.98 -20.54 -11.36
CA VAL A 939 4.08 -20.92 -10.46
C VAL A 939 3.61 -20.87 -9.02
N MET A 940 3.75 -21.98 -8.29
CA MET A 940 3.33 -22.10 -6.89
C MET A 940 4.29 -21.36 -5.95
N GLY A 941 3.75 -20.59 -4.99
CA GLY A 941 4.51 -19.96 -3.91
C GLY A 941 4.89 -20.92 -2.78
N ASP A 942 5.81 -20.46 -1.92
CA ASP A 942 6.33 -21.28 -0.80
C ASP A 942 5.28 -21.49 0.31
N PRO A 943 5.30 -22.65 1.00
CA PRO A 943 4.46 -22.88 2.17
C PRO A 943 4.77 -21.89 3.31
N LEU A 944 3.74 -21.33 3.94
CA LEU A 944 3.86 -20.37 5.04
C LEU A 944 3.60 -21.01 6.40
N GLN A 945 2.47 -21.69 6.55
CA GLN A 945 2.07 -22.26 7.82
C GLN A 945 1.13 -23.46 7.64
N PRO A 946 1.12 -24.42 8.56
CA PRO A 946 2.15 -24.63 9.55
C PRO A 946 3.48 -24.99 8.86
N ILE A 947 4.59 -24.43 9.35
CA ILE A 947 5.94 -24.76 8.85
C ILE A 947 6.32 -26.18 9.27
N ASN A 948 7.27 -26.79 8.56
CA ASN A 948 7.64 -28.18 8.80
C ASN A 948 7.96 -28.51 10.27
N ASP A 949 7.19 -29.46 10.82
CA ASP A 949 7.19 -29.96 12.19
C ASP A 949 6.71 -28.98 13.27
N GLU A 950 5.98 -27.92 12.90
CA GLU A 950 5.36 -26.97 13.83
C GLU A 950 4.33 -27.61 14.76
N LEU A 951 4.21 -27.11 16.00
CA LEU A 951 3.18 -27.50 16.96
C LEU A 951 2.00 -26.52 16.89
N VAL A 952 0.80 -26.99 16.55
CA VAL A 952 -0.41 -26.16 16.45
C VAL A 952 -1.33 -26.39 17.64
N ALA A 953 -1.74 -25.30 18.30
CA ALA A 953 -2.57 -25.33 19.51
C ALA A 953 -4.09 -25.45 19.22
N THR A 954 -4.45 -25.99 18.06
CA THR A 954 -5.84 -26.14 17.62
C THR A 954 -6.03 -27.41 16.80
N ALA A 955 -7.19 -28.06 16.95
CA ALA A 955 -7.57 -29.23 16.17
C ALA A 955 -7.97 -28.88 14.72
N THR A 956 -8.18 -27.60 14.41
CA THR A 956 -8.53 -27.11 13.07
C THR A 956 -7.54 -26.02 12.63
N PRO A 957 -6.26 -26.39 12.37
CA PRO A 957 -5.24 -25.41 12.03
C PRO A 957 -5.52 -24.76 10.66
N SER A 958 -4.97 -23.56 10.48
CA SER A 958 -4.97 -22.87 9.18
C SER A 958 -3.74 -23.28 8.38
N LEU A 959 -3.94 -23.73 7.14
CA LEU A 959 -2.86 -24.00 6.20
C LEU A 959 -2.71 -22.81 5.27
N GLY A 960 -1.51 -22.28 5.13
CA GLY A 960 -1.19 -21.08 4.38
C GLY A 960 -0.02 -21.29 3.43
N VAL A 961 -0.14 -20.75 2.23
CA VAL A 961 0.93 -20.65 1.23
C VAL A 961 1.09 -19.20 0.81
N LEU A 962 2.32 -18.79 0.47
CA LEU A 962 2.51 -17.60 -0.33
C LEU A 962 1.77 -17.80 -1.65
N ASN A 963 1.12 -16.74 -2.12
CA ASN A 963 0.47 -16.80 -3.41
C ASN A 963 1.52 -17.12 -4.48
N GLY A 964 1.12 -17.99 -5.39
CA GLY A 964 1.84 -18.12 -6.63
C GLY A 964 1.58 -16.94 -7.53
N TYR A 965 2.32 -16.90 -8.63
CA TYR A 965 2.14 -15.91 -9.67
C TYR A 965 1.91 -16.61 -11.01
N ASP A 966 1.23 -15.87 -11.86
CA ASP A 966 0.97 -16.21 -13.24
C ASP A 966 1.48 -15.08 -14.11
N ILE A 967 2.15 -15.38 -15.23
CA ILE A 967 2.77 -14.34 -16.06
C ILE A 967 1.70 -13.51 -16.77
N GLU A 968 0.58 -14.15 -17.14
CA GLU A 968 -0.58 -13.57 -17.81
C GLU A 968 -1.54 -12.91 -16.82
N ASN A 969 -1.26 -13.04 -15.51
CA ASN A 969 -2.03 -12.49 -14.40
C ASN A 969 -3.49 -13.00 -14.37
N ASP A 970 -3.68 -14.27 -14.74
CA ASP A 970 -4.96 -14.94 -14.63
C ASP A 970 -5.38 -15.16 -13.16
N ASN A 971 -6.69 -15.31 -12.94
CA ASN A 971 -7.23 -15.55 -11.60
C ASN A 971 -6.80 -16.91 -11.05
N LEU A 972 -6.05 -16.90 -9.95
CA LEU A 972 -5.54 -18.10 -9.31
C LEU A 972 -6.49 -18.67 -8.25
N THR A 973 -6.61 -20.00 -8.24
CA THR A 973 -7.30 -20.77 -7.21
C THR A 973 -6.42 -21.88 -6.66
N TYR A 974 -6.53 -22.17 -5.37
CA TYR A 974 -5.62 -23.04 -4.64
C TYR A 974 -6.30 -24.33 -4.20
N ASN A 975 -5.55 -25.42 -4.15
CA ASN A 975 -6.00 -26.70 -3.62
C ASN A 975 -5.07 -27.20 -2.53
N PHE A 976 -5.61 -27.45 -1.35
CA PHE A 976 -4.89 -27.94 -0.17
C PHE A 976 -5.26 -29.40 0.10
N GLU A 977 -4.27 -30.18 0.52
CA GLU A 977 -4.45 -31.59 0.88
C GLU A 977 -3.71 -31.90 2.20
N VAL A 978 -4.37 -32.60 3.14
CA VAL A 978 -3.82 -33.05 4.43
C VAL A 978 -3.82 -34.57 4.51
N TYR A 979 -2.71 -35.15 4.98
CA TYR A 979 -2.44 -36.57 5.07
C TYR A 979 -2.01 -36.96 6.48
N SER A 980 -2.32 -38.20 6.88
CA SER A 980 -1.89 -38.77 8.16
C SER A 980 -0.57 -39.56 8.05
N ASP A 981 0.09 -39.55 6.89
CA ASP A 981 1.36 -40.24 6.66
C ASP A 981 2.29 -39.47 5.72
N ALA A 982 3.59 -39.55 6.00
CA ALA A 982 4.64 -38.89 5.23
C ALA A 982 4.76 -39.36 3.77
N SER A 983 4.18 -40.51 3.42
CA SER A 983 4.16 -41.00 2.04
C SER A 983 3.00 -40.44 1.20
N LEU A 984 2.16 -39.58 1.78
CA LEU A 984 1.00 -38.94 1.15
C LEU A 984 0.02 -39.96 0.55
N THR A 985 -0.23 -41.06 1.27
CA THR A 985 -1.10 -42.15 0.80
C THR A 985 -2.47 -42.21 1.48
N SER A 986 -2.58 -41.67 2.69
CA SER A 986 -3.79 -41.65 3.51
C SER A 986 -4.28 -40.21 3.66
N LEU A 987 -5.06 -39.76 2.67
CA LEU A 987 -5.69 -38.44 2.69
C LEU A 987 -6.71 -38.35 3.83
N VAL A 988 -6.59 -37.31 4.64
CA VAL A 988 -7.48 -37.00 5.78
C VAL A 988 -8.57 -36.04 5.34
N THR A 989 -8.19 -34.90 4.75
CA THR A 989 -9.10 -33.91 4.18
C THR A 989 -8.40 -33.12 3.07
N SER A 990 -9.17 -32.43 2.24
CA SER A 990 -8.69 -31.58 1.15
C SER A 990 -9.72 -30.53 0.81
N GLN A 991 -9.27 -29.35 0.39
CA GLN A 991 -10.13 -28.32 -0.15
C GLN A 991 -9.59 -27.86 -1.50
N ALA A 992 -10.46 -27.83 -2.51
CA ALA A 992 -10.14 -27.36 -3.85
C ALA A 992 -10.82 -26.00 -4.13
N GLY A 993 -10.24 -25.23 -5.05
CA GLY A 993 -10.81 -23.97 -5.52
C GLY A 993 -10.86 -22.88 -4.47
N VAL A 994 -9.92 -22.85 -3.52
CA VAL A 994 -9.79 -21.76 -2.55
C VAL A 994 -9.37 -20.50 -3.31
N THR A 995 -10.19 -19.45 -3.25
CA THR A 995 -9.86 -18.18 -3.89
C THR A 995 -8.60 -17.58 -3.25
N GLY A 996 -7.68 -17.10 -4.09
CA GLY A 996 -6.44 -16.49 -3.60
C GLY A 996 -6.69 -15.28 -2.70
N GLY A 997 -5.90 -15.15 -1.62
CA GLY A 997 -5.83 -13.89 -0.84
C GLY A 997 -4.97 -12.84 -1.56
N SER A 998 -4.58 -11.75 -0.88
CA SER A 998 -3.74 -10.69 -1.47
C SER A 998 -2.28 -11.12 -1.67
N SER A 999 -1.58 -11.50 -0.59
CA SER A 999 -0.17 -11.99 -0.64
C SER A 999 -0.05 -13.50 -0.40
N SER A 1000 -1.04 -14.08 0.28
CA SER A 1000 -1.04 -15.47 0.71
C SER A 1000 -2.45 -16.02 0.74
N THR A 1001 -2.56 -17.33 0.60
CA THR A 1001 -3.85 -18.03 0.60
C THR A 1001 -3.90 -19.00 1.75
N PHE A 1002 -4.99 -18.90 2.52
CA PHE A 1002 -5.23 -19.74 3.68
C PHE A 1002 -6.46 -20.60 3.50
N TRP A 1003 -6.38 -21.81 4.03
CA TRP A 1003 -7.52 -22.67 4.25
C TRP A 1003 -7.53 -23.19 5.68
N MET A 1004 -8.60 -22.90 6.40
CA MET A 1004 -8.86 -23.49 7.71
C MET A 1004 -9.32 -24.93 7.54
N VAL A 1005 -8.58 -25.88 8.12
CA VAL A 1005 -8.93 -27.31 8.09
C VAL A 1005 -10.32 -27.49 8.70
N ASP A 1006 -11.26 -28.00 7.89
CA ASP A 1006 -12.69 -28.05 8.20
C ASP A 1006 -13.11 -29.23 9.08
N VAL A 1007 -12.17 -30.14 9.34
CA VAL A 1007 -12.34 -31.31 10.21
C VAL A 1007 -11.42 -31.21 11.41
N ALA A 1008 -11.97 -31.46 12.60
CA ALA A 1008 -11.16 -31.56 13.81
C ALA A 1008 -10.19 -32.74 13.69
N LEU A 1009 -8.90 -32.43 13.66
CA LEU A 1009 -7.80 -33.37 13.67
C LEU A 1009 -7.63 -33.96 15.07
N ASN A 1010 -7.17 -35.20 15.15
CA ASN A 1010 -6.91 -35.83 16.45
C ASN A 1010 -5.66 -35.22 17.12
N GLU A 1011 -5.75 -35.05 18.43
CA GLU A 1011 -4.66 -34.64 19.33
C GLU A 1011 -3.45 -35.58 19.28
N ASP A 1012 -2.29 -35.04 19.68
CA ASP A 1012 -1.02 -35.74 19.85
C ASP A 1012 -0.54 -36.49 18.59
N MET A 1013 -0.95 -36.00 17.41
CA MET A 1013 -0.63 -36.63 16.12
C MET A 1013 0.00 -35.66 15.13
N GLN A 1014 0.89 -36.20 14.30
CA GLN A 1014 1.54 -35.49 13.21
C GLN A 1014 0.76 -35.66 11.90
N TYR A 1015 0.61 -34.58 11.15
CA TYR A 1015 0.01 -34.54 9.82
C TYR A 1015 0.97 -33.95 8.80
N PHE A 1016 0.74 -34.24 7.53
CA PHE A 1016 1.53 -33.77 6.38
C PHE A 1016 0.61 -33.07 5.40
N TRP A 1017 1.04 -31.96 4.82
CA TRP A 1017 0.20 -31.20 3.90
C TRP A 1017 0.97 -30.65 2.71
N ARG A 1018 0.25 -30.39 1.61
CA ARG A 1018 0.77 -29.76 0.40
C ARG A 1018 -0.33 -28.96 -0.30
N SER A 1019 0.08 -28.07 -1.19
CA SER A 1019 -0.82 -27.28 -2.03
C SER A 1019 -0.34 -27.21 -3.47
N ASN A 1020 -1.26 -27.04 -4.41
CA ASN A 1020 -0.99 -26.54 -5.76
C ASN A 1020 -2.03 -25.46 -6.12
N LEU A 1021 -1.88 -24.82 -7.27
CA LEU A 1021 -2.81 -23.80 -7.74
C LEU A 1021 -3.20 -24.00 -9.22
N SER A 1022 -4.21 -23.27 -9.67
CA SER A 1022 -4.69 -23.24 -11.05
C SER A 1022 -5.13 -21.85 -11.45
N ASP A 1023 -4.80 -21.46 -12.67
CA ASP A 1023 -5.21 -20.25 -13.41
C ASP A 1023 -6.55 -20.42 -14.15
N SER A 1024 -7.25 -21.56 -13.96
CA SER A 1024 -8.44 -22.04 -14.70
C SER A 1024 -8.16 -22.72 -16.04
N TYR A 1025 -6.93 -22.71 -16.54
CA TYR A 1025 -6.49 -23.36 -17.78
C TYR A 1025 -5.61 -24.58 -17.48
N GLU A 1026 -4.62 -24.44 -16.62
CA GLU A 1026 -3.68 -25.47 -16.17
C GLU A 1026 -3.48 -25.46 -14.63
N TYR A 1027 -2.75 -26.46 -14.15
CA TYR A 1027 -2.36 -26.57 -12.73
C TYR A 1027 -0.86 -26.36 -12.58
N SER A 1028 -0.44 -25.67 -11.53
CA SER A 1028 0.96 -25.61 -11.11
C SER A 1028 1.48 -26.99 -10.69
N ASP A 1029 2.80 -27.09 -10.55
CA ASP A 1029 3.38 -28.15 -9.72
C ASP A 1029 3.00 -27.94 -8.24
N TYR A 1030 3.03 -29.02 -7.44
CA TYR A 1030 2.78 -28.92 -6.00
C TYR A 1030 3.94 -28.19 -5.31
N ALA A 1031 3.59 -27.38 -4.30
CA ALA A 1031 4.55 -26.83 -3.34
C ALA A 1031 5.31 -27.93 -2.60
N SER A 1032 6.40 -27.54 -1.93
CA SER A 1032 7.11 -28.44 -1.03
C SER A 1032 6.18 -28.94 0.08
N THR A 1033 6.23 -30.24 0.36
CA THR A 1033 5.39 -30.86 1.40
C THR A 1033 5.89 -30.46 2.79
N GLN A 1034 4.96 -30.06 3.66
CA GLN A 1034 5.21 -29.67 5.05
C GLN A 1034 4.55 -30.66 6.04
N SER A 1035 4.89 -30.58 7.32
CA SER A 1035 4.31 -31.36 8.41
C SER A 1035 4.00 -30.50 9.64
N PHE A 1036 3.09 -30.94 10.51
CA PHE A 1036 2.82 -30.32 11.82
C PHE A 1036 2.24 -31.30 12.83
N TRP A 1037 2.32 -30.95 14.11
CA TRP A 1037 1.78 -31.69 15.26
C TRP A 1037 0.59 -30.95 15.86
N VAL A 1038 -0.52 -31.64 16.12
CA VAL A 1038 -1.69 -31.07 16.80
C VAL A 1038 -1.55 -31.26 18.31
N ASN A 1039 -1.61 -30.16 19.07
CA ASN A 1039 -1.71 -30.14 20.54
C ASN A 1039 -2.70 -29.05 21.01
N ALA A 1040 -4.00 -29.26 20.79
CA ALA A 1040 -5.05 -28.28 21.13
C ALA A 1040 -5.49 -28.32 22.59
N VAL A 1041 -5.10 -29.35 23.35
CA VAL A 1041 -5.48 -29.51 24.75
C VAL A 1041 -4.23 -29.86 25.56
N ASN A 1042 -3.73 -28.89 26.33
CA ASN A 1042 -2.62 -29.12 27.24
C ASN A 1042 -2.94 -30.24 28.24
N GLN A 1043 -2.12 -31.27 28.30
CA GLN A 1043 -2.18 -32.29 29.34
C GLN A 1043 -1.43 -31.82 30.58
N LEU A 1044 -1.83 -32.30 31.76
CA LEU A 1044 -1.12 -31.96 33.00
C LEU A 1044 0.04 -32.95 33.21
N PRO A 1045 1.16 -32.50 33.82
CA PRO A 1045 2.26 -33.39 34.16
C PRO A 1045 1.78 -34.58 35.00
N LEU A 1046 2.28 -35.78 34.73
CA LEU A 1046 1.83 -36.97 35.47
C LEU A 1046 2.15 -36.89 36.98
N ALA A 1047 1.38 -37.61 37.79
CA ALA A 1047 1.59 -37.67 39.23
C ALA A 1047 2.95 -38.31 39.59
N PHE A 1048 3.61 -37.78 40.62
CA PHE A 1048 4.92 -38.22 41.09
C PHE A 1048 5.03 -38.18 42.62
N ASP A 1049 5.99 -38.93 43.17
CA ASP A 1049 6.15 -39.14 44.61
C ASP A 1049 7.39 -38.45 45.17
N LEU A 1050 7.35 -38.09 46.47
CA LEU A 1050 8.50 -37.64 47.26
C LEU A 1050 9.33 -38.84 47.72
N VAL A 1051 10.66 -38.70 47.77
CA VAL A 1051 11.59 -39.80 48.04
C VAL A 1051 12.30 -39.63 49.38
N LEU A 1052 13.09 -38.56 49.55
CA LEU A 1052 13.88 -38.32 50.77
C LEU A 1052 13.90 -36.83 51.15
N PRO A 1053 13.94 -36.49 52.46
CA PRO A 1053 13.75 -37.37 53.60
C PRO A 1053 12.33 -37.97 53.60
N ALA A 1054 12.18 -39.22 54.04
CA ALA A 1054 10.87 -39.85 54.12
C ALA A 1054 10.01 -39.17 55.20
N ASP A 1055 8.69 -39.34 55.13
CA ASP A 1055 7.77 -38.70 56.07
C ASP A 1055 8.05 -39.11 57.53
N GLY A 1056 8.40 -38.11 58.35
CA GLY A 1056 8.78 -38.25 59.75
C GLY A 1056 10.27 -38.53 60.00
N ASP A 1057 11.12 -38.51 58.97
CA ASP A 1057 12.55 -38.80 59.12
C ASP A 1057 13.29 -37.80 60.03
N THR A 1058 14.35 -38.27 60.67
CA THR A 1058 15.28 -37.42 61.43
C THR A 1058 16.54 -37.15 60.62
N VAL A 1059 16.82 -35.88 60.35
CA VAL A 1059 17.97 -35.39 59.58
C VAL A 1059 19.01 -34.82 60.56
N LEU A 1060 20.22 -35.37 60.51
CA LEU A 1060 21.34 -35.00 61.40
C LEU A 1060 22.32 -34.00 60.78
N THR A 1061 21.90 -33.30 59.71
CA THR A 1061 22.71 -32.29 59.01
C THR A 1061 21.95 -30.97 58.94
N GLU A 1062 22.69 -29.86 59.00
CA GLU A 1062 22.14 -28.51 58.82
C GLU A 1062 21.75 -28.24 57.35
N TYR A 1063 22.20 -29.07 56.40
CA TYR A 1063 21.94 -28.92 54.96
C TYR A 1063 21.27 -30.17 54.39
N PRO A 1064 19.98 -30.40 54.66
CA PRO A 1064 19.27 -31.56 54.11
C PRO A 1064 19.16 -31.50 52.58
N GLN A 1065 19.11 -32.68 51.97
CA GLN A 1065 18.79 -32.86 50.57
C GLN A 1065 17.35 -33.35 50.45
N LEU A 1066 16.53 -32.66 49.65
CA LEU A 1066 15.15 -33.05 49.32
C LEU A 1066 15.13 -33.66 47.91
N ILE A 1067 14.59 -34.87 47.78
CA ILE A 1067 14.60 -35.65 46.53
C ILE A 1067 13.18 -36.14 46.21
N TRP A 1068 12.74 -35.98 44.96
CA TRP A 1068 11.47 -36.49 44.45
C TRP A 1068 11.67 -37.29 43.15
N ASN A 1069 10.64 -38.01 42.69
CA ASN A 1069 10.67 -38.67 41.38
C ASN A 1069 10.34 -37.68 40.26
N SER A 1070 10.91 -37.86 39.07
CA SER A 1070 10.54 -37.06 37.90
C SER A 1070 9.09 -37.33 37.46
N SER A 1071 8.35 -36.27 37.17
CA SER A 1071 7.12 -36.28 36.38
C SER A 1071 7.45 -36.17 34.88
N SER A 1072 6.54 -36.64 34.03
CA SER A 1072 6.60 -36.54 32.56
C SER A 1072 5.26 -36.05 32.03
N ASP A 1073 5.29 -35.30 30.94
CA ASP A 1073 4.09 -34.92 30.19
C ASP A 1073 3.97 -35.77 28.91
N ASN A 1074 2.74 -35.98 28.44
CA ASN A 1074 2.48 -36.71 27.19
C ASN A 1074 2.42 -35.77 25.97
N ASP A 1075 2.34 -34.46 26.19
CA ASP A 1075 2.29 -33.48 25.11
C ASP A 1075 3.60 -33.49 24.29
N PRO A 1076 3.52 -33.42 22.94
CA PRO A 1076 4.70 -33.48 22.09
C PRO A 1076 5.72 -32.36 22.39
N ASN A 1077 6.99 -32.73 22.59
CA ASN A 1077 8.14 -31.83 22.84
C ASN A 1077 8.10 -30.99 24.13
N ASP A 1078 7.30 -31.40 25.11
CA ASP A 1078 7.15 -30.67 26.37
C ASP A 1078 8.26 -30.98 27.42
N VAL A 1079 8.51 -30.03 28.34
CA VAL A 1079 9.52 -30.12 29.41
C VAL A 1079 8.90 -29.77 30.76
N VAL A 1080 9.08 -30.65 31.74
CA VAL A 1080 8.56 -30.46 33.11
C VAL A 1080 9.59 -29.83 34.04
N LEU A 1081 9.23 -28.69 34.64
CA LEU A 1081 9.96 -28.01 35.70
C LEU A 1081 9.29 -28.23 37.07
N TYR A 1082 9.99 -27.92 38.15
CA TYR A 1082 9.48 -28.09 39.52
C TYR A 1082 9.52 -26.82 40.35
N THR A 1083 8.53 -26.67 41.23
CA THR A 1083 8.48 -25.70 42.30
C THR A 1083 8.39 -26.41 43.65
N LEU A 1084 9.35 -26.19 44.52
CA LEU A 1084 9.44 -26.78 45.86
C LEU A 1084 8.91 -25.79 46.90
N TRP A 1085 8.03 -26.26 47.78
CA TRP A 1085 7.60 -25.52 48.97
C TRP A 1085 8.12 -26.18 50.23
N VAL A 1086 8.67 -25.37 51.15
CA VAL A 1086 9.08 -25.81 52.49
C VAL A 1086 8.46 -24.90 53.55
N SER A 1087 7.94 -25.46 54.65
CA SER A 1087 7.18 -24.72 55.66
C SER A 1087 7.42 -25.25 57.08
N ASP A 1088 7.25 -24.38 58.08
CA ASP A 1088 7.14 -24.76 59.50
C ASP A 1088 5.71 -25.17 59.91
N ASP A 1089 4.74 -24.98 59.01
CA ASP A 1089 3.31 -25.24 59.24
C ASP A 1089 2.83 -26.34 58.28
N PRO A 1090 2.23 -27.44 58.78
CA PRO A 1090 1.68 -28.50 57.92
C PRO A 1090 0.56 -28.00 56.99
N ALA A 1091 -0.09 -26.88 57.30
CA ALA A 1091 -1.09 -26.26 56.43
C ALA A 1091 -0.48 -25.36 55.34
N PHE A 1092 0.84 -25.17 55.34
CA PHE A 1092 1.56 -24.26 54.44
C PHE A 1092 0.97 -22.84 54.43
N GLY A 1093 0.54 -22.31 55.59
CA GLY A 1093 0.04 -20.93 55.69
C GLY A 1093 1.12 -19.88 55.43
N THR A 1094 2.38 -20.22 55.70
CA THR A 1094 3.59 -19.48 55.33
C THR A 1094 4.65 -20.47 54.87
N TYR A 1095 5.32 -20.24 53.75
CA TYR A 1095 6.30 -21.17 53.19
C TYR A 1095 7.42 -20.43 52.45
N ASP A 1096 8.57 -21.08 52.38
CA ASP A 1096 9.64 -20.75 51.45
C ASP A 1096 9.37 -21.47 50.13
N GLU A 1097 9.54 -20.75 49.02
CA GLU A 1097 9.28 -21.24 47.67
C GLU A 1097 10.55 -21.21 46.83
N TYR A 1098 10.80 -22.29 46.10
CA TYR A 1098 11.90 -22.41 45.15
C TYR A 1098 11.33 -22.83 43.80
N THR A 1099 11.31 -21.93 42.82
CA THR A 1099 10.71 -22.15 41.50
C THR A 1099 11.73 -22.55 40.43
N SER A 1100 11.24 -22.99 39.27
CA SER A 1100 12.04 -23.21 38.05
C SER A 1100 13.17 -24.23 38.21
N LEU A 1101 12.97 -25.23 39.06
CA LEU A 1101 13.92 -26.32 39.27
C LEU A 1101 13.83 -27.32 38.11
N ASN A 1102 14.95 -27.60 37.46
CA ASN A 1102 15.05 -28.58 36.36
C ASN A 1102 15.64 -29.94 36.80
N ASP A 1103 15.95 -30.06 38.09
CA ASP A 1103 16.47 -31.28 38.72
C ASP A 1103 15.45 -31.77 39.76
N THR A 1104 15.52 -33.07 40.07
CA THR A 1104 14.68 -33.76 41.05
C THR A 1104 15.31 -33.81 42.45
N VAL A 1105 16.41 -33.08 42.62
CA VAL A 1105 17.22 -33.02 43.83
C VAL A 1105 17.44 -31.55 44.21
N PHE A 1106 17.03 -31.18 45.41
CA PHE A 1106 17.23 -29.87 45.98
C PHE A 1106 18.15 -29.94 47.19
N ASN A 1107 19.24 -29.17 47.16
CA ASN A 1107 20.15 -29.02 48.30
C ASN A 1107 19.81 -27.73 49.03
N TYR A 1108 19.52 -27.81 50.34
CA TYR A 1108 19.16 -26.63 51.12
C TYR A 1108 20.28 -25.57 51.06
N PRO A 1109 19.98 -24.31 50.68
CA PRO A 1109 21.02 -23.30 50.43
C PRO A 1109 21.59 -22.67 51.71
N SER A 1110 20.98 -22.93 52.87
CA SER A 1110 21.34 -22.35 54.15
C SER A 1110 21.15 -23.36 55.28
N ALA A 1111 21.99 -23.26 56.31
CA ALA A 1111 21.89 -24.09 57.51
C ALA A 1111 20.49 -23.96 58.16
N LEU A 1112 19.86 -25.10 58.41
CA LEU A 1112 18.65 -25.20 59.21
C LEU A 1112 19.00 -25.27 60.70
N GLU A 1113 18.18 -24.62 61.53
CA GLU A 1113 18.29 -24.80 62.98
C GLU A 1113 17.85 -26.23 63.39
N PHE A 1114 18.50 -26.77 64.42
CA PHE A 1114 18.17 -28.08 64.99
C PHE A 1114 16.91 -28.03 65.87
N ASP A 1115 16.34 -29.20 66.11
CA ASP A 1115 15.11 -29.45 66.89
C ASP A 1115 13.84 -28.82 66.28
N LEU A 1116 13.78 -28.70 64.95
CA LEU A 1116 12.64 -28.18 64.20
C LEU A 1116 11.99 -29.26 63.32
N ILE A 1117 10.67 -29.15 63.11
CA ILE A 1117 9.93 -29.95 62.13
C ILE A 1117 9.68 -29.10 60.90
N LYS A 1118 10.12 -29.56 59.73
CA LYS A 1118 9.84 -28.93 58.43
C LYS A 1118 8.90 -29.80 57.60
N TYR A 1119 7.97 -29.17 56.90
CA TYR A 1119 7.05 -29.80 55.96
C TYR A 1119 7.41 -29.38 54.55
N TRP A 1120 7.34 -30.30 53.58
CA TRP A 1120 7.68 -29.99 52.21
C TRP A 1120 6.81 -30.76 51.20
N LYS A 1121 6.63 -30.14 50.03
CA LYS A 1121 5.91 -30.70 48.88
C LYS A 1121 6.43 -30.06 47.59
N VAL A 1122 6.23 -30.73 46.47
CA VAL A 1122 6.76 -30.29 45.17
C VAL A 1122 5.63 -30.21 44.16
N LYS A 1123 5.67 -29.20 43.29
CA LYS A 1123 4.77 -29.00 42.16
C LYS A 1123 5.54 -29.21 40.86
N ALA A 1124 5.08 -30.10 39.99
CA ALA A 1124 5.53 -30.19 38.61
C ALA A 1124 4.73 -29.20 37.76
N VAL A 1125 5.40 -28.50 36.85
CA VAL A 1125 4.83 -27.48 35.96
C VAL A 1125 5.36 -27.71 34.55
N ASP A 1126 4.48 -27.86 33.57
CA ASP A 1126 4.86 -27.94 32.14
C ASP A 1126 5.14 -26.56 31.51
N LEU A 1127 5.49 -26.51 30.22
CA LEU A 1127 5.73 -25.25 29.49
C LEU A 1127 4.47 -24.41 29.25
N SER A 1128 3.30 -25.02 29.34
CA SER A 1128 1.98 -24.39 29.16
C SER A 1128 1.30 -24.01 30.50
N SER A 1129 2.03 -24.06 31.61
CA SER A 1129 1.54 -23.81 32.97
C SER A 1129 0.53 -24.81 33.53
N GLY A 1130 0.44 -26.03 32.99
CA GLY A 1130 -0.25 -27.15 33.63
C GLY A 1130 0.52 -27.63 34.85
N GLU A 1131 -0.20 -27.86 35.95
CA GLU A 1131 0.40 -28.10 37.26
C GLU A 1131 -0.10 -29.39 37.92
N THR A 1132 0.83 -30.19 38.44
CA THR A 1132 0.52 -31.37 39.27
C THR A 1132 1.36 -31.34 40.55
N TRP A 1133 0.70 -31.39 41.70
CA TRP A 1133 1.37 -31.53 42.99
C TRP A 1133 1.84 -32.97 43.23
N SER A 1134 2.92 -33.12 43.99
CA SER A 1134 3.35 -34.40 44.53
C SER A 1134 2.20 -35.07 45.27
N THR A 1135 2.11 -36.40 45.17
CA THR A 1135 0.99 -37.19 45.71
C THR A 1135 0.80 -37.03 47.22
N SER A 1136 1.85 -36.59 47.93
CA SER A 1136 1.90 -36.39 49.36
C SER A 1136 2.72 -35.14 49.71
N SER A 1137 2.54 -34.66 50.94
CA SER A 1137 3.44 -33.73 51.62
C SER A 1137 4.18 -34.51 52.70
N PHE A 1138 5.50 -34.35 52.81
CA PHE A 1138 6.31 -35.04 53.82
C PHE A 1138 6.78 -34.07 54.90
N ALA A 1139 7.03 -34.59 56.10
CA ALA A 1139 7.68 -33.87 57.18
C ALA A 1139 9.04 -34.48 57.54
N PHE A 1140 9.97 -33.70 58.07
CA PHE A 1140 11.20 -34.21 58.67
C PHE A 1140 11.61 -33.37 59.89
N HIS A 1141 12.36 -33.97 60.80
CA HIS A 1141 12.87 -33.36 62.03
C HIS A 1141 14.39 -33.16 61.94
N THR A 1142 14.90 -32.00 62.33
CA THR A 1142 16.36 -31.77 62.44
C THR A 1142 16.84 -32.10 63.86
N GLU A 1143 17.91 -32.87 64.05
CA GLU A 1143 18.53 -33.12 65.38
C GLU A 1143 20.03 -32.85 65.38
N SER A 1144 20.56 -32.32 66.49
CA SER A 1144 22.01 -32.13 66.67
C SER A 1144 22.68 -33.41 67.19
N SER A 1145 23.75 -33.87 66.52
CA SER A 1145 24.69 -34.86 67.09
C SER A 1145 25.86 -34.14 67.74
N GLY A 1146 26.16 -34.38 69.02
CA GLY A 1146 27.34 -33.82 69.69
C GLY A 1146 28.66 -34.28 69.05
N CYS A 1147 29.67 -33.40 68.97
CA CYS A 1147 30.98 -33.65 68.36
C CYS A 1147 31.95 -34.41 69.30
N CYS A 1148 32.71 -35.38 68.76
CA CYS A 1148 33.78 -36.18 69.36
C CYS A 1148 33.35 -37.29 70.34
N ILE A 1149 32.77 -38.40 69.84
CA ILE A 1149 32.38 -39.56 70.66
C ILE A 1149 33.31 -40.74 70.38
N GLY A 1150 34.42 -40.86 71.12
CA GLY A 1150 35.32 -42.01 70.98
C GLY A 1150 36.77 -41.58 70.86
N ASN A 1151 37.45 -42.01 69.79
CA ASN A 1151 38.80 -41.54 69.47
C ASN A 1151 38.76 -40.54 68.32
N ARG A 1152 39.74 -39.64 68.27
CA ARG A 1152 39.97 -38.86 67.05
C ARG A 1152 40.27 -39.83 65.90
N GLY A 1153 39.89 -39.51 64.68
CA GLY A 1153 40.21 -40.34 63.52
C GLY A 1153 39.07 -40.62 62.55
N ASN A 1154 37.81 -40.44 62.95
CA ASN A 1154 36.63 -40.64 62.12
C ASN A 1154 36.18 -39.34 61.44
N ALA A 1155 36.98 -38.84 60.51
CA ALA A 1155 36.76 -37.51 59.93
C ALA A 1155 35.57 -37.45 58.95
N ASN A 1156 35.18 -38.59 58.38
CA ASN A 1156 34.03 -38.70 57.49
C ASN A 1156 32.72 -39.04 58.23
N ASN A 1157 32.77 -39.13 59.58
CA ASN A 1157 31.66 -39.46 60.47
C ASN A 1157 30.94 -40.76 60.08
N ASP A 1158 31.70 -41.80 59.75
CA ASP A 1158 31.12 -43.11 59.50
C ASP A 1158 30.59 -43.75 60.80
N PRO A 1159 29.48 -44.53 60.74
CA PRO A 1159 28.84 -45.04 61.96
C PRO A 1159 29.61 -46.18 62.65
N ALA A 1160 30.66 -46.70 62.03
CA ALA A 1160 31.47 -47.79 62.57
C ALA A 1160 32.63 -47.25 63.46
N ASP A 1161 32.93 -45.96 63.34
CA ASP A 1161 34.05 -45.28 64.01
C ASP A 1161 35.41 -45.92 63.68
N ASP A 1162 35.52 -46.38 62.43
CA ASP A 1162 36.68 -47.11 61.94
C ASP A 1162 37.72 -46.15 61.34
N ILE A 1163 38.82 -45.91 62.05
CA ILE A 1163 39.90 -45.03 61.56
C ILE A 1163 40.60 -45.68 60.37
N GLY A 1164 40.36 -45.17 59.16
CA GLY A 1164 40.78 -45.79 57.91
C GLY A 1164 41.28 -44.83 56.82
N ILE A 1165 41.58 -45.41 55.65
CA ILE A 1165 42.06 -44.64 54.48
C ILE A 1165 40.97 -43.66 54.00
N SER A 1166 39.69 -44.01 54.18
CA SER A 1166 38.54 -43.16 53.88
C SER A 1166 38.59 -41.83 54.62
N ASP A 1167 38.97 -41.82 55.90
CA ASP A 1167 39.10 -40.60 56.71
C ASP A 1167 40.24 -39.72 56.24
N LEU A 1168 41.36 -40.36 55.90
CA LEU A 1168 42.50 -39.67 55.32
C LEU A 1168 42.13 -39.04 53.97
N THR A 1169 41.43 -39.77 53.11
CA THR A 1169 40.97 -39.24 51.81
C THR A 1169 40.00 -38.09 52.00
N PHE A 1170 39.08 -38.19 52.96
CA PHE A 1170 38.11 -37.13 53.26
C PHE A 1170 38.80 -35.81 53.69
N VAL A 1171 39.79 -35.88 54.59
CA VAL A 1171 40.54 -34.68 55.04
C VAL A 1171 41.44 -34.10 53.94
N VAL A 1172 42.01 -34.95 53.08
CA VAL A 1172 42.78 -34.50 51.91
C VAL A 1172 41.89 -33.73 50.92
N ASP A 1173 40.69 -34.24 50.64
CA ASP A 1173 39.76 -33.58 49.73
C ASP A 1173 39.23 -32.27 50.32
N TYR A 1174 38.95 -32.21 51.62
CA TYR A 1174 38.61 -30.97 52.33
C TYR A 1174 39.70 -29.90 52.21
N LEU A 1175 40.97 -30.25 52.47
CA LEU A 1175 42.06 -29.26 52.52
C LEU A 1175 42.53 -28.77 51.15
N PHE A 1176 42.44 -29.61 50.11
CA PHE A 1176 43.09 -29.32 48.83
C PHE A 1176 42.18 -29.32 47.61
N SER A 1177 40.98 -29.89 47.72
CA SER A 1177 40.10 -30.15 46.58
C SER A 1177 38.69 -29.55 46.73
N GLY A 1178 38.46 -28.74 47.77
CA GLY A 1178 37.15 -28.11 48.04
C GLY A 1178 36.08 -29.09 48.53
N GLY A 1179 36.50 -30.21 49.14
CA GLY A 1179 35.61 -31.21 49.74
C GLY A 1179 34.83 -30.68 50.95
N LEU A 1180 33.86 -31.47 51.40
CA LEU A 1180 32.98 -31.12 52.52
C LEU A 1180 33.77 -30.87 53.82
N THR A 1181 33.35 -29.88 54.60
CA THR A 1181 33.87 -29.63 55.96
C THR A 1181 33.52 -30.82 56.87
N PRO A 1182 34.48 -31.37 57.64
CA PRO A 1182 34.18 -32.42 58.62
C PRO A 1182 33.10 -31.99 59.61
N VAL A 1183 32.14 -32.89 59.84
CA VAL A 1183 31.01 -32.65 60.76
C VAL A 1183 31.50 -32.36 62.18
N CYS A 1184 32.62 -32.96 62.57
CA CYS A 1184 33.33 -32.68 63.81
C CYS A 1184 34.82 -32.38 63.52
N ILE A 1185 35.21 -31.11 63.65
CA ILE A 1185 36.59 -30.67 63.43
C ILE A 1185 37.56 -31.36 64.40
N GLU A 1186 37.07 -31.66 65.61
CA GLU A 1186 37.87 -32.29 66.65
C GLU A 1186 38.27 -33.74 66.31
N GLU A 1187 37.41 -34.51 65.65
CA GLU A 1187 37.72 -35.87 65.20
C GLU A 1187 38.66 -35.89 63.99
N ALA A 1188 38.71 -34.81 63.21
CA ALA A 1188 39.58 -34.65 62.05
C ALA A 1188 40.96 -34.03 62.37
N ASN A 1189 41.17 -33.48 63.58
CA ASN A 1189 42.48 -33.11 64.12
C ASN A 1189 43.19 -34.37 64.65
N PHE A 1190 43.69 -35.20 63.74
CA PHE A 1190 44.24 -36.52 64.06
C PHE A 1190 45.46 -36.49 64.98
N ASN A 1191 46.25 -35.41 64.92
CA ASN A 1191 47.47 -35.30 65.72
C ASN A 1191 47.19 -34.78 67.15
N GLY A 1192 45.98 -34.24 67.40
CA GLY A 1192 45.52 -33.77 68.70
C GLY A 1192 46.20 -32.50 69.20
N ASP A 1193 46.79 -31.69 68.32
CA ASP A 1193 47.44 -30.44 68.69
C ASP A 1193 46.42 -29.37 69.10
N SER A 1194 46.90 -28.37 69.84
CA SER A 1194 46.06 -27.32 70.43
C SER A 1194 45.63 -26.25 69.43
N SER A 1195 45.84 -26.43 68.12
CA SER A 1195 45.53 -25.40 67.13
C SER A 1195 44.05 -25.36 66.74
N GLU A 1196 43.27 -26.40 67.10
CA GLU A 1196 41.85 -26.60 66.74
C GLU A 1196 41.54 -26.58 65.23
N ASP A 1197 42.54 -26.35 64.38
CA ASP A 1197 42.45 -26.33 62.92
C ASP A 1197 42.98 -27.65 62.32
N ILE A 1198 42.42 -28.05 61.18
CA ILE A 1198 42.86 -29.23 60.43
C ILE A 1198 43.95 -28.82 59.44
N GLY A 1199 45.13 -29.43 59.53
CA GLY A 1199 46.30 -29.05 58.73
C GLY A 1199 47.02 -30.20 58.05
N ILE A 1200 48.05 -29.87 57.28
CA ILE A 1200 48.92 -30.86 56.61
C ILE A 1200 49.61 -31.79 57.63
N SER A 1201 49.82 -31.31 58.86
CA SER A 1201 50.32 -32.10 59.98
C SER A 1201 49.40 -33.27 60.34
N ASP A 1202 48.08 -33.11 60.25
CA ASP A 1202 47.09 -34.16 60.54
C ASP A 1202 47.10 -35.25 59.48
N ILE A 1203 47.16 -34.86 58.21
CA ILE A 1203 47.36 -35.80 57.09
C ILE A 1203 48.65 -36.58 57.29
N THR A 1204 49.74 -35.89 57.67
CA THR A 1204 51.03 -36.52 57.91
C THR A 1204 50.96 -37.53 59.05
N TYR A 1205 50.26 -37.19 60.14
CA TYR A 1205 50.05 -38.07 61.29
C TYR A 1205 49.24 -39.32 60.91
N MET A 1206 48.14 -39.15 60.19
CA MET A 1206 47.26 -40.24 59.80
C MET A 1206 47.92 -41.18 58.76
N VAL A 1207 48.70 -40.64 57.82
CA VAL A 1207 49.52 -41.46 56.90
C VAL A 1207 50.53 -42.30 57.68
N ASP A 1208 51.19 -41.72 58.69
CA ASP A 1208 52.18 -42.44 59.49
C ASP A 1208 51.54 -43.55 60.33
N TYR A 1209 50.36 -43.29 60.92
CA TYR A 1209 49.55 -44.30 61.63
C TYR A 1209 49.10 -45.44 60.71
N LEU A 1210 48.43 -45.13 59.60
CA LEU A 1210 47.81 -46.13 58.73
C LEU A 1210 48.84 -46.97 57.95
N PHE A 1211 49.98 -46.40 57.55
CA PHE A 1211 50.88 -47.05 56.59
C PHE A 1211 52.30 -47.32 57.11
N ASN A 1212 52.80 -46.56 58.10
CA ASN A 1212 54.18 -46.66 58.58
C ASN A 1212 54.31 -47.23 60.00
N GLY A 1213 53.19 -47.55 60.66
CA GLY A 1213 53.17 -48.11 62.02
C GLY A 1213 53.36 -47.08 63.13
N GLY A 1214 52.96 -45.84 62.88
CA GLY A 1214 52.88 -44.77 63.87
C GLY A 1214 51.83 -45.05 64.98
N PRO A 1215 51.76 -44.21 66.03
CA PRO A 1215 50.78 -44.35 67.10
C PRO A 1215 49.35 -44.05 66.62
N ALA A 1216 48.36 -44.70 67.24
CA ALA A 1216 46.94 -44.40 67.00
C ALA A 1216 46.57 -43.01 67.53
N PRO A 1217 45.63 -42.30 66.87
CA PRO A 1217 45.12 -41.02 67.37
C PRO A 1217 44.58 -41.13 68.81
N GLU A 1218 44.71 -40.04 69.56
CA GLU A 1218 44.27 -40.00 70.96
C GLU A 1218 42.74 -40.00 71.12
N ALA A 1219 42.27 -40.39 72.30
CA ALA A 1219 40.85 -40.35 72.65
C ALA A 1219 40.33 -38.90 72.71
N CYS A 1220 39.07 -38.69 72.32
CA CYS A 1220 38.36 -37.43 72.54
C CYS A 1220 38.27 -37.11 74.06
N ASN A 1221 38.30 -35.83 74.45
CA ASN A 1221 38.22 -35.39 75.85
C ASN A 1221 36.84 -34.90 76.25
#